data_AF-A0A8J1TRG0-F1
#
_entry.id   AF-A0A8J1TRG0-F1
#
_cell.length_a   1.000
_cell.length_b   1.000
_cell.length_c   1.000
_cell.angle_alpha   90.00
_cell.angle_beta   90.00
_cell.angle_gamma   90.00
#
_symmetry.space_group_name_H-M   'P 1'
#
loop_
_entity.id
_entity.type
_entity.pdbx_description
1 polymer ?
#
loop_
_entity_poly.entity_id
_entity_poly.type
_entity_poly.pdbx_seq_one_letter_code
_entity_poly.pdbx_strand_id
1 'polypeptide(L)'
;MMKHLLCLGLALVLAQGAPTNPEEGDMFEGDILLEDDQDIYNAIRNSAQMWPNGVVPYTVSVSMTSTEQANLNAAIADYSRHTCIKWVPRTNQQAYVNIIKGGGCYSNVGTLRRVQTLSLGRGCWSKGIIIHEMMHAVGFFHEQSRSDRDNYVTIMLQNVRPGMEHNFNKYPSSQVNDLLTYDYGSVMHYQAGAFSKNGQPTIVAKTPGTRLGQRAGFSQLDIRKINMLYKCSGGGGGGGVTPRPTPRPTIRPTTRRFTTPRVTPGGSCTDRSVNCNYYRSIGRCNIAYYKSLCPRSCSNCGGVVTQRPTPRPTTPRPTGCQDKYTNCGWFKSNGYCDRPNNRDYYRGICPKSCGVCGVTTPRPTPPPVNCKDKFSNCPSFKSMGYCDRVQNKDYFRSICPLSCGVCGGVTPRPTVRPTTGPRNSQCGVSKLGHDSFIVGGQEARVGRWPWMADLLSNGRHICGGSILNANWILTAAHCVRGKTASSLQIRVGEHDQRKKTVNGVTHSVLRVIGHTGYNPSSRISHDNDIALLKLSKPIDMTNTHVNTICLPQKGEQFSGQCVATGWGMTQGTGDMTKLREVTVPVYTTSDCNRHWGGRVSDRQICMGTVPPAPTKTACRGDSGGPLVCKKNGRWVQSGVTSWGTFQCTGKPAVYTRTSEYLDWINANMR
;
A
#
# COMPACT_ATOMS: atom_id res chain seq x y z
N MET A 1 -64.06 2.24 34.26
CA MET A 1 -63.49 1.40 35.39
C MET A 1 -62.83 0.14 34.83
N MET A 2 -61.65 0.34 34.28
CA MET A 2 -60.35 -0.28 34.64
C MET A 2 -60.28 -1.72 34.12
N LYS A 3 -59.36 -2.04 33.14
CA LYS A 3 -58.03 -2.66 33.31
C LYS A 3 -58.00 -4.02 32.62
N HIS A 4 -57.23 -4.19 31.51
CA HIS A 4 -55.96 -4.97 31.42
C HIS A 4 -55.97 -5.78 30.11
N LEU A 5 -55.45 -5.22 29.01
CA LEU A 5 -54.90 -6.11 27.96
C LEU A 5 -53.41 -5.81 27.76
N LEU A 6 -52.49 -6.54 28.47
CA LEU A 6 -51.15 -7.14 28.35
C LEU A 6 -50.80 -7.42 26.90
N CYS A 7 -50.18 -6.46 26.13
CA CYS A 7 -49.31 -6.44 24.93
C CYS A 7 -47.96 -7.11 25.22
N LEU A 8 -47.81 -8.42 25.06
CA LEU A 8 -46.58 -9.22 24.79
C LEU A 8 -45.84 -8.69 23.56
N GLY A 9 -45.04 -7.56 23.69
CA GLY A 9 -43.89 -7.03 22.93
C GLY A 9 -42.70 -8.00 22.93
N LEU A 10 -42.61 -8.97 22.07
CA LEU A 10 -41.40 -9.59 21.48
C LEU A 10 -40.35 -8.53 21.15
N ALA A 11 -39.59 -8.04 22.18
CA ALA A 11 -38.25 -7.39 22.14
C ALA A 11 -37.25 -8.24 21.35
N LEU A 12 -37.24 -8.18 20.01
CA LEU A 12 -36.05 -8.33 19.15
C LEU A 12 -34.87 -7.50 19.68
N VAL A 13 -34.21 -7.96 20.73
CA VAL A 13 -32.85 -7.57 21.14
C VAL A 13 -31.92 -7.52 19.91
N LEU A 14 -32.03 -6.48 19.04
CA LEU A 14 -30.88 -6.04 18.21
C LEU A 14 -29.63 -5.89 19.07
N ALA A 15 -28.88 -6.97 19.32
CA ALA A 15 -27.43 -6.92 19.64
C ALA A 15 -26.80 -5.60 19.15
N GLN A 16 -27.14 -4.40 19.69
CA GLN A 16 -26.30 -3.19 19.71
C GLN A 16 -24.81 -3.55 19.85
N GLY A 17 -24.11 -3.99 18.74
CA GLY A 17 -22.66 -3.85 18.50
C GLY A 17 -22.01 -2.81 19.41
N ALA A 18 -21.39 -3.21 20.55
CA ALA A 18 -20.40 -2.47 21.37
C ALA A 18 -19.99 -1.15 20.71
N PRO A 19 -20.18 0.12 21.37
CA PRO A 19 -19.77 1.42 20.84
C PRO A 19 -18.36 1.38 20.24
N THR A 20 -18.17 1.33 18.88
CA THR A 20 -16.87 1.46 18.15
C THR A 20 -16.07 2.64 18.70
N ASN A 21 -15.02 2.37 19.57
CA ASN A 21 -13.94 3.31 19.94
C ASN A 21 -13.62 4.28 18.80
N PRO A 22 -14.01 5.51 18.88
CA PRO A 22 -13.87 6.55 17.85
C PRO A 22 -12.41 6.70 17.38
N GLU A 23 -11.41 5.97 18.02
CA GLU A 23 -9.97 5.97 17.69
C GLU A 23 -9.62 4.77 16.80
N GLU A 24 -10.58 4.01 16.47
CA GLU A 24 -10.42 2.78 15.67
C GLU A 24 -10.97 3.01 14.26
N GLY A 25 -10.42 4.07 13.61
CA GLY A 25 -10.80 4.46 12.23
C GLY A 25 -9.86 3.84 11.19
N ASP A 26 -10.05 3.89 9.81
CA ASP A 26 -9.34 3.26 8.67
C ASP A 26 -7.97 3.88 8.45
N MET A 27 -7.47 4.75 9.48
CA MET A 27 -6.17 5.46 9.40
C MET A 27 -5.06 4.62 10.06
N PHE A 28 -3.67 4.79 9.67
CA PHE A 28 -2.54 4.02 10.24
C PHE A 28 -2.61 3.98 11.77
N GLU A 29 -2.70 2.78 12.31
CA GLU A 29 -2.89 2.43 13.73
C GLU A 29 -4.23 2.99 14.25
N GLY A 30 -5.07 3.28 13.34
CA GLY A 30 -6.47 3.53 13.74
C GLY A 30 -6.78 5.01 13.88
N ASP A 31 -5.60 6.03 13.97
CA ASP A 31 -5.92 7.47 14.17
C ASP A 31 -4.70 8.31 13.82
N ILE A 32 -3.69 7.64 13.02
CA ILE A 32 -2.47 8.40 12.65
C ILE A 32 -2.50 8.62 11.14
N LEU A 33 -2.40 9.99 10.86
CA LEU A 33 -2.33 10.33 9.42
C LEU A 33 -0.86 10.35 8.96
N LEU A 34 -0.40 9.23 8.23
CA LEU A 34 1.02 9.16 7.80
C LEU A 34 1.19 9.83 6.44
N GLU A 35 2.26 10.89 6.30
CA GLU A 35 2.67 11.40 4.96
C GLU A 35 4.11 10.98 4.65
N ASP A 36 4.54 10.34 3.43
CA ASP A 36 5.83 9.98 2.81
C ASP A 36 6.93 11.01 3.16
N ASP A 37 7.50 10.81 4.30
CA ASP A 37 8.80 11.14 4.91
C ASP A 37 8.59 11.39 6.41
N GLN A 38 7.96 10.52 7.15
CA GLN A 38 8.04 10.69 8.62
C GLN A 38 8.64 9.42 9.24
N ASP A 39 9.89 9.52 9.59
CA ASP A 39 10.61 8.51 10.40
C ASP A 39 9.74 7.96 11.53
N ILE A 40 9.20 6.79 11.41
CA ILE A 40 8.42 5.90 12.31
C ILE A 40 9.24 5.59 13.56
N TYR A 41 8.92 6.55 14.73
CA TYR A 41 9.56 6.21 16.03
C TYR A 41 8.55 6.35 17.16
N ASN A 42 8.59 5.90 18.48
CA ASN A 42 7.78 6.07 19.71
C ASN A 42 7.93 7.48 20.30
N ALA A 43 8.77 8.40 19.75
CA ALA A 43 8.97 9.85 19.81
C ALA A 43 9.89 10.28 18.66
N ILE A 44 9.54 11.52 18.02
CA ILE A 44 10.29 12.03 16.83
C ILE A 44 11.77 12.17 17.18
N ARG A 45 12.91 11.54 16.50
CA ARG A 45 14.38 11.61 16.73
C ARG A 45 14.99 12.75 15.91
N ASN A 46 14.26 13.20 14.83
CA ASN A 46 14.75 14.32 14.00
C ASN A 46 14.29 15.67 14.58
N SER A 47 15.24 16.35 15.11
CA SER A 47 14.91 17.66 15.74
C SER A 47 14.11 18.55 14.76
N ALA A 48 14.15 18.16 13.37
CA ALA A 48 13.44 18.96 12.36
C ALA A 48 11.92 18.69 12.42
N GLN A 49 11.54 17.71 13.16
CA GLN A 49 10.11 17.35 13.27
C GLN A 49 9.57 17.73 14.65
N MET A 50 10.44 18.50 15.38
CA MET A 50 9.99 19.05 16.67
C MET A 50 9.57 20.51 16.50
N TRP A 51 8.59 20.84 17.23
CA TRP A 51 8.21 22.26 17.16
C TRP A 51 9.30 23.14 17.81
N PRO A 52 9.66 24.11 17.03
CA PRO A 52 10.73 24.98 17.55
C PRO A 52 10.37 25.59 18.90
N ASN A 53 11.30 25.26 19.93
CA ASN A 53 11.19 25.80 21.30
C ASN A 53 9.94 25.26 22.02
N GLY A 54 9.36 24.19 21.40
CA GLY A 54 8.22 23.55 22.09
C GLY A 54 6.95 24.39 21.98
N VAL A 55 6.93 25.33 21.00
CA VAL A 55 5.73 26.17 20.85
C VAL A 55 4.92 25.65 19.65
N VAL A 56 3.66 25.38 19.96
CA VAL A 56 2.80 24.82 18.90
C VAL A 56 1.66 25.83 18.65
N PRO A 57 1.75 26.61 17.53
CA PRO A 57 0.64 27.52 17.19
C PRO A 57 -0.58 26.77 16.65
N TYR A 58 -1.83 27.26 17.13
CA TYR A 58 -2.99 26.51 16.62
C TYR A 58 -4.13 27.48 16.31
N THR A 59 -4.99 27.01 15.37
CA THR A 59 -6.29 27.68 15.15
C THR A 59 -7.42 26.66 15.36
N VAL A 60 -8.60 27.28 15.64
CA VAL A 60 -9.80 26.40 15.68
C VAL A 60 -10.78 26.88 14.60
N SER A 61 -11.01 26.10 13.63
CA SER A 61 -11.70 26.53 12.40
C SER A 61 -13.19 26.18 12.48
N VAL A 62 -13.64 25.81 13.73
CA VAL A 62 -15.06 25.42 13.86
C VAL A 62 -15.60 26.03 15.16
N SER A 63 -16.95 26.28 15.07
CA SER A 63 -17.62 26.79 16.29
C SER A 63 -17.69 25.69 17.36
N MET A 64 -17.10 25.99 18.58
CA MET A 64 -17.02 25.00 19.67
C MET A 64 -18.10 25.31 20.72
N THR A 65 -18.71 24.16 21.20
CA THR A 65 -19.56 24.41 22.38
C THR A 65 -18.73 24.82 23.60
N SER A 66 -19.40 25.36 24.63
CA SER A 66 -18.68 25.81 25.84
C SER A 66 -17.95 24.64 26.52
N THR A 67 -18.56 23.47 26.46
CA THR A 67 -17.92 22.29 27.09
C THR A 67 -16.69 21.86 26.27
N GLU A 68 -16.78 21.86 24.99
CA GLU A 68 -15.62 21.50 24.13
C GLU A 68 -14.48 22.51 24.29
N GLN A 69 -14.88 23.69 24.34
CA GLN A 69 -13.84 24.74 24.56
C GLN A 69 -13.20 24.57 25.94
N ALA A 70 -13.99 24.24 26.99
CA ALA A 70 -13.41 24.02 28.33
C ALA A 70 -12.46 22.81 28.34
N ASN A 71 -12.84 21.80 27.64
CA ASN A 71 -11.98 20.59 27.62
C ASN A 71 -10.69 20.84 26.82
N LEU A 72 -10.82 21.59 25.69
CA LEU A 72 -9.59 21.93 24.95
C LEU A 72 -8.67 22.82 25.79
N ASN A 73 -9.26 23.75 26.53
CA ASN A 73 -8.43 24.62 27.39
C ASN A 73 -7.80 23.81 28.53
N ALA A 74 -8.55 22.91 29.05
CA ALA A 74 -7.98 22.06 30.11
C ALA A 74 -6.82 21.21 29.59
N ALA A 75 -7.00 20.61 28.41
CA ALA A 75 -5.88 19.82 27.81
C ALA A 75 -4.64 20.71 27.60
N ILE A 76 -4.87 21.97 27.05
CA ILE A 76 -3.73 22.89 26.81
C ILE A 76 -3.07 23.25 28.16
N ALA A 77 -3.91 23.37 29.18
CA ALA A 77 -3.35 23.68 30.52
C ALA A 77 -2.49 22.52 31.03
N ASP A 78 -2.89 21.28 30.72
CA ASP A 78 -2.10 20.14 31.20
C ASP A 78 -0.71 20.10 30.54
N TYR A 79 -0.66 20.46 29.22
CA TYR A 79 0.67 20.50 28.56
C TYR A 79 1.54 21.61 29.17
N SER A 80 0.91 22.78 29.48
CA SER A 80 1.70 23.90 30.01
C SER A 80 2.12 23.64 31.47
N ARG A 81 1.30 22.91 32.20
CA ARG A 81 1.59 22.69 33.64
C ARG A 81 2.70 21.65 33.80
N HIS A 82 2.73 20.69 32.91
CA HIS A 82 3.59 19.54 33.26
C HIS A 82 4.80 19.46 32.33
N THR A 83 4.73 20.25 31.20
CA THR A 83 5.87 20.20 30.26
C THR A 83 6.21 21.61 29.79
N CYS A 84 7.27 21.69 28.91
CA CYS A 84 7.62 23.04 28.39
C CYS A 84 6.93 23.27 27.05
N ILE A 85 5.96 22.37 26.65
CA ILE A 85 5.23 22.58 25.38
C ILE A 85 4.13 23.62 25.61
N LYS A 86 4.18 24.58 24.64
CA LYS A 86 3.17 25.64 24.75
C LYS A 86 2.30 25.66 23.49
N TRP A 87 0.97 25.46 23.75
CA TRP A 87 0.03 25.65 22.63
C TRP A 87 -0.51 27.08 22.64
N VAL A 88 -0.25 27.70 21.51
CA VAL A 88 -0.59 29.14 21.54
C VAL A 88 -1.44 29.44 20.30
N PRO A 89 -2.46 30.36 20.55
CA PRO A 89 -3.23 30.74 19.35
C PRO A 89 -2.33 31.34 18.26
N ARG A 90 -2.75 30.96 17.12
CA ARG A 90 -1.88 31.38 16.00
C ARG A 90 -2.11 32.88 15.71
N THR A 91 -0.99 33.57 15.39
CA THR A 91 -1.11 34.96 14.88
C THR A 91 -0.61 35.04 13.44
N ASN A 92 0.77 34.75 13.17
CA ASN A 92 1.27 34.89 11.78
C ASN A 92 2.19 33.73 11.43
N GLN A 93 2.14 32.77 12.46
CA GLN A 93 3.08 31.66 12.20
C GLN A 93 2.60 30.84 10.99
N GLN A 94 3.51 30.45 10.05
CA GLN A 94 3.25 29.70 8.79
C GLN A 94 3.02 28.22 9.10
N ALA A 95 3.71 27.64 10.13
CA ALA A 95 3.44 26.25 10.57
C ALA A 95 2.57 26.26 11.83
N TYR A 96 1.35 25.67 11.71
CA TYR A 96 0.50 25.59 12.91
C TYR A 96 -0.47 24.42 12.77
N VAL A 97 -1.07 24.14 13.89
CA VAL A 97 -2.05 23.04 13.88
C VAL A 97 -3.45 23.65 13.78
N ASN A 98 -4.17 23.15 12.69
CA ASN A 98 -5.56 23.59 12.53
C ASN A 98 -6.51 22.51 13.10
N ILE A 99 -7.28 22.89 14.20
CA ILE A 99 -8.15 21.91 14.88
C ILE A 99 -9.55 22.03 14.25
N ILE A 100 -10.04 20.81 13.85
CA ILE A 100 -11.33 20.85 13.11
C ILE A 100 -12.25 19.79 13.70
N LYS A 101 -13.63 19.93 13.28
CA LYS A 101 -14.55 18.81 13.58
C LYS A 101 -14.66 17.89 12.37
N GLY A 102 -13.89 16.91 12.39
CA GLY A 102 -13.83 16.01 11.20
C GLY A 102 -14.55 14.69 11.49
N GLY A 103 -14.42 13.61 10.59
CA GLY A 103 -15.20 12.34 10.61
C GLY A 103 -14.61 11.33 11.59
N GLY A 104 -13.54 11.87 12.42
CA GLY A 104 -12.86 10.95 13.37
C GLY A 104 -11.74 11.68 14.12
N CYS A 105 -11.06 10.89 15.14
CA CYS A 105 -9.98 11.54 15.92
C CYS A 105 -8.62 11.15 15.34
N TYR A 106 -7.98 12.21 14.73
CA TYR A 106 -6.64 11.85 14.21
C TYR A 106 -5.76 13.09 14.12
N SER A 107 -4.44 12.88 14.20
CA SER A 107 -3.48 13.99 14.10
C SER A 107 -2.19 13.48 13.42
N ASN A 108 -1.47 14.46 12.85
CA ASN A 108 -0.09 14.14 12.39
C ASN A 108 0.89 14.01 13.56
N VAL A 109 2.02 13.34 13.30
CA VAL A 109 3.01 13.20 14.39
C VAL A 109 4.14 14.22 14.18
N GLY A 110 4.33 15.12 15.18
CA GLY A 110 5.38 16.17 15.10
C GLY A 110 4.97 17.29 14.15
N THR A 111 5.95 18.38 13.98
CA THR A 111 5.62 19.51 13.09
C THR A 111 5.98 19.18 11.63
N LEU A 112 5.02 19.53 10.76
CA LEU A 112 5.30 19.34 9.32
C LEU A 112 5.88 20.63 8.73
N ARG A 113 6.17 21.67 9.71
CA ARG A 113 6.73 22.99 9.35
C ARG A 113 5.81 23.69 8.34
N ARG A 114 4.50 23.24 8.39
CA ARG A 114 3.41 23.91 7.64
C ARG A 114 2.09 23.68 8.40
N VAL A 115 0.98 24.16 7.78
CA VAL A 115 -0.30 23.95 8.50
C VAL A 115 -0.64 22.45 8.54
N GLN A 116 -1.04 21.95 9.63
CA GLN A 116 -1.42 20.52 9.74
C GLN A 116 -2.71 20.41 10.56
N THR A 117 -3.42 19.27 10.16
CA THR A 117 -4.79 19.16 10.72
C THR A 117 -4.78 18.23 11.94
N LEU A 118 -5.55 18.72 12.92
CA LEU A 118 -5.92 17.88 14.07
C LEU A 118 -7.45 17.78 14.15
N SER A 119 -7.95 16.44 13.84
CA SER A 119 -9.41 16.28 13.73
C SER A 119 -9.97 15.73 15.04
N LEU A 120 -10.96 16.50 15.56
CA LEU A 120 -11.73 16.01 16.72
C LEU A 120 -13.22 15.91 16.35
N GLY A 121 -13.59 14.66 15.91
CA GLY A 121 -14.98 14.44 15.45
C GLY A 121 -15.91 14.07 16.61
N ARG A 122 -17.05 13.56 16.28
CA ARG A 122 -18.03 13.18 17.33
C ARG A 122 -17.44 12.16 18.31
N GLY A 123 -17.39 12.54 19.70
CA GLY A 123 -16.91 11.59 20.75
C GLY A 123 -15.42 11.81 21.06
N CYS A 124 -14.81 12.92 20.40
CA CYS A 124 -13.34 13.03 20.55
C CYS A 124 -13.01 14.27 21.40
N TRP A 125 -14.11 14.88 22.00
CA TRP A 125 -13.81 16.19 22.62
C TRP A 125 -13.62 16.02 24.12
N SER A 126 -13.34 14.76 24.54
CA SER A 126 -12.94 14.61 25.95
C SER A 126 -11.47 14.99 26.17
N LYS A 127 -11.20 15.49 27.32
CA LYS A 127 -9.84 16.02 27.59
C LYS A 127 -8.77 14.97 27.30
N GLY A 128 -8.91 13.71 27.64
CA GLY A 128 -7.90 12.64 27.41
C GLY A 128 -7.68 12.38 25.92
N ILE A 129 -8.75 12.46 25.19
CA ILE A 129 -8.60 12.17 23.74
C ILE A 129 -7.94 13.37 23.04
N ILE A 130 -8.25 14.54 23.54
CA ILE A 130 -7.60 15.74 22.96
C ILE A 130 -6.10 15.70 23.26
N ILE A 131 -5.80 15.34 24.49
CA ILE A 131 -4.37 15.22 24.85
C ILE A 131 -3.69 14.18 23.97
N HIS A 132 -4.39 13.13 23.72
CA HIS A 132 -3.83 12.06 22.86
C HIS A 132 -3.53 12.59 21.45
N GLU A 133 -4.54 13.29 20.87
CA GLU A 133 -4.32 13.75 19.49
C GLU A 133 -3.26 14.86 19.44
N MET A 134 -3.20 15.64 20.48
CA MET A 134 -2.17 16.70 20.55
C MET A 134 -0.78 16.09 20.79
N MET A 135 -0.76 14.94 21.52
CA MET A 135 0.56 14.31 21.78
C MET A 135 1.11 13.71 20.49
N HIS A 136 0.27 13.33 19.55
CA HIS A 136 0.79 12.98 18.21
C HIS A 136 1.43 14.19 17.53
N ALA A 137 0.79 15.38 17.65
CA ALA A 137 1.31 16.60 16.99
C ALA A 137 2.66 17.02 17.60
N VAL A 138 2.83 16.54 18.82
CA VAL A 138 4.08 16.93 19.51
C VAL A 138 5.18 15.90 19.23
N GLY A 139 4.68 14.69 18.61
CA GLY A 139 5.78 13.88 18.01
C GLY A 139 5.77 12.45 18.56
N PHE A 140 4.65 12.02 19.13
CA PHE A 140 4.73 10.68 19.75
C PHE A 140 3.78 9.74 19.02
N PHE A 141 4.26 8.43 18.89
CA PHE A 141 3.47 7.37 18.23
C PHE A 141 2.85 6.47 19.31
N HIS A 142 2.14 5.44 18.75
CA HIS A 142 1.40 4.61 19.71
C HIS A 142 2.36 3.70 20.50
N GLU A 143 2.03 3.55 21.87
CA GLU A 143 2.85 2.79 22.84
C GLU A 143 2.82 1.28 22.53
N GLN A 144 1.72 0.77 21.94
CA GLN A 144 1.61 -0.69 21.67
C GLN A 144 2.42 -1.09 20.44
N SER A 145 2.98 -0.20 19.75
CA SER A 145 3.75 -0.55 18.54
C SER A 145 5.26 -0.49 18.81
N ARG A 146 5.60 -0.41 20.08
CA ARG A 146 7.02 -0.39 20.45
C ARG A 146 7.71 -1.71 20.07
N SER A 147 9.00 -1.55 19.85
CA SER A 147 9.76 -2.73 19.36
C SER A 147 9.91 -3.79 20.46
N ASP A 148 9.90 -3.25 21.79
CA ASP A 148 10.08 -4.25 22.87
C ASP A 148 8.73 -4.62 23.50
N ARG A 149 7.64 -4.25 22.88
CA ARG A 149 6.31 -4.40 23.52
C ARG A 149 6.03 -5.87 23.87
N ASP A 150 6.61 -6.83 23.12
CA ASP A 150 6.23 -8.25 23.37
C ASP A 150 6.82 -8.75 24.69
N ASN A 151 7.66 -7.92 25.39
CA ASN A 151 8.12 -8.25 26.76
C ASN A 151 7.04 -7.86 27.80
N TYR A 152 6.02 -7.10 27.37
CA TYR A 152 5.13 -6.51 28.40
C TYR A 152 3.68 -6.90 28.09
N VAL A 153 3.33 -7.00 26.81
CA VAL A 153 1.92 -7.36 26.49
C VAL A 153 1.92 -8.44 25.42
N THR A 154 0.76 -9.15 25.39
CA THR A 154 0.57 -10.16 24.34
C THR A 154 -0.57 -9.69 23.42
N ILE A 155 -0.20 -9.81 22.02
CA ILE A 155 -1.29 -9.45 21.08
C ILE A 155 -2.06 -10.72 20.71
N MET A 156 -3.43 -10.63 20.92
CA MET A 156 -4.25 -11.80 20.58
C MET A 156 -4.87 -11.62 19.19
N LEU A 157 -4.03 -12.01 18.15
CA LEU A 157 -4.43 -11.73 16.76
C LEU A 157 -5.70 -12.49 16.40
N GLN A 158 -5.96 -13.52 17.14
CA GLN A 158 -7.18 -14.32 16.86
C GLN A 158 -8.44 -13.52 17.19
N ASN A 159 -8.29 -12.51 18.08
CA ASN A 159 -9.47 -11.72 18.48
C ASN A 159 -9.57 -10.43 17.66
N VAL A 160 -8.59 -10.24 16.65
CA VAL A 160 -8.54 -8.97 15.89
C VAL A 160 -9.40 -9.14 14.64
N ARG A 161 -10.20 -8.10 14.29
CA ARG A 161 -11.00 -8.11 13.05
C ARG A 161 -10.12 -8.38 11.82
N PRO A 162 -10.57 -9.23 10.97
CA PRO A 162 -9.77 -9.55 9.77
C PRO A 162 -9.43 -8.29 8.97
N GLY A 163 -8.05 -8.08 8.63
CA GLY A 163 -7.61 -6.90 7.85
C GLY A 163 -7.11 -5.76 8.76
N MET A 164 -7.27 -5.95 10.11
CA MET A 164 -6.82 -4.86 11.01
C MET A 164 -5.58 -5.28 11.80
N GLU A 165 -4.96 -6.40 11.37
CA GLU A 165 -3.80 -6.96 12.13
C GLU A 165 -2.60 -6.03 12.02
N HIS A 166 -2.57 -5.26 10.99
CA HIS A 166 -1.41 -4.38 10.80
C HIS A 166 -1.35 -3.28 11.86
N ASN A 167 -2.41 -2.92 12.56
CA ASN A 167 -2.44 -1.89 13.61
C ASN A 167 -1.65 -2.30 14.85
N PHE A 168 -1.20 -3.63 14.83
CA PHE A 168 -0.45 -4.11 16.02
C PHE A 168 1.00 -4.41 15.62
N ASN A 169 1.40 -4.02 14.42
CA ASN A 169 2.80 -4.26 14.00
C ASN A 169 3.77 -3.46 14.88
N LYS A 170 4.97 -4.27 15.29
CA LYS A 170 6.02 -3.58 16.08
C LYS A 170 6.94 -2.77 15.15
N TYR A 171 7.46 -1.78 15.88
CA TYR A 171 8.49 -1.04 15.11
C TYR A 171 9.86 -1.70 15.27
N PRO A 172 10.79 -1.74 14.15
CA PRO A 172 12.15 -2.28 14.30
C PRO A 172 12.97 -1.50 15.34
N SER A 173 13.79 -2.18 16.31
CA SER A 173 14.59 -1.58 17.42
C SER A 173 15.54 -0.51 16.91
N SER A 174 15.90 -0.50 15.56
CA SER A 174 16.76 0.50 14.90
C SER A 174 15.98 1.78 14.56
N GLN A 175 14.62 1.82 14.83
CA GLN A 175 13.68 2.86 14.36
C GLN A 175 12.88 3.42 15.53
N VAL A 176 13.14 2.81 16.87
CA VAL A 176 12.43 3.29 18.07
C VAL A 176 13.47 3.55 19.17
N ASN A 177 13.57 4.89 19.74
CA ASN A 177 14.32 5.10 20.99
C ASN A 177 13.41 4.89 22.21
N ASP A 178 13.41 3.74 22.84
CA ASP A 178 12.63 3.51 24.08
C ASP A 178 13.10 4.44 25.21
N LEU A 179 12.73 5.80 24.99
CA LEU A 179 13.25 6.85 25.90
C LEU A 179 13.08 6.42 27.36
N LEU A 180 12.07 5.43 27.57
CA LEU A 180 11.84 4.96 28.96
C LEU A 180 11.16 3.59 28.92
N THR A 181 10.95 2.95 30.11
CA THR A 181 10.31 1.63 30.19
C THR A 181 8.86 1.69 29.66
N TYR A 182 8.29 0.46 29.40
CA TYR A 182 6.95 0.36 28.80
C TYR A 182 5.88 0.98 29.69
N ASP A 183 5.04 1.91 29.06
CA ASP A 183 4.05 2.67 29.86
C ASP A 183 2.64 2.12 29.58
N TYR A 184 2.10 1.19 30.53
CA TYR A 184 0.77 0.56 30.32
C TYR A 184 -0.33 1.62 30.40
N GLY A 185 0.06 2.78 31.02
CA GLY A 185 -0.99 3.80 31.24
C GLY A 185 -0.85 4.98 30.27
N SER A 186 -0.06 4.69 29.23
CA SER A 186 0.15 5.85 28.32
C SER A 186 -1.15 6.20 27.59
N VAL A 187 -1.34 7.54 27.47
CA VAL A 187 -2.51 7.97 26.68
C VAL A 187 -2.32 7.61 25.22
N MET A 188 -1.09 7.18 24.87
CA MET A 188 -0.83 6.74 23.47
C MET A 188 -0.89 5.22 23.35
N HIS A 189 -1.42 4.51 24.40
CA HIS A 189 -1.54 3.05 24.31
C HIS A 189 -2.96 2.68 23.85
N TYR A 190 -3.06 1.60 23.03
CA TYR A 190 -4.44 1.14 22.72
C TYR A 190 -5.13 0.58 23.96
N GLN A 191 -6.47 0.79 23.86
CA GLN A 191 -7.20 0.04 24.91
C GLN A 191 -7.15 -1.47 24.64
N ALA A 192 -7.54 -2.33 25.70
CA ALA A 192 -7.34 -3.79 25.64
C ALA A 192 -8.21 -4.41 24.53
N GLY A 193 -9.31 -3.75 24.18
CA GLY A 193 -10.23 -4.37 23.20
C GLY A 193 -10.11 -3.70 21.82
N ALA A 194 -9.08 -3.00 21.62
CA ALA A 194 -8.98 -2.28 20.34
C ALA A 194 -9.03 -3.26 19.14
N PHE A 195 -10.03 -2.99 18.17
CA PHE A 195 -10.17 -3.71 16.87
C PHE A 195 -10.60 -5.15 17.12
N SER A 196 -11.33 -5.34 18.22
CA SER A 196 -11.75 -6.72 18.58
C SER A 196 -12.97 -7.12 17.74
N LYS A 197 -12.92 -8.35 17.18
CA LYS A 197 -14.09 -8.85 16.42
C LYS A 197 -15.09 -9.54 17.34
N ASN A 198 -14.72 -9.73 18.59
CA ASN A 198 -15.61 -10.60 19.38
C ASN A 198 -15.74 -10.04 20.80
N GLY A 199 -15.29 -8.72 20.92
CA GLY A 199 -15.42 -8.06 22.23
C GLY A 199 -14.41 -8.57 23.26
N GLN A 200 -13.60 -9.63 22.88
CA GLN A 200 -12.50 -10.10 23.76
C GLN A 200 -11.23 -9.25 23.55
N PRO A 201 -10.34 -9.20 24.61
CA PRO A 201 -9.18 -8.32 24.52
C PRO A 201 -8.25 -8.73 23.36
N THR A 202 -7.82 -7.65 22.61
CA THR A 202 -6.82 -7.90 21.54
C THR A 202 -5.40 -7.66 22.05
N ILE A 203 -5.34 -6.99 23.26
CA ILE A 203 -4.03 -6.82 23.92
C ILE A 203 -4.20 -7.22 25.39
N VAL A 204 -3.28 -8.15 25.79
CA VAL A 204 -3.33 -8.58 27.20
C VAL A 204 -1.96 -8.28 27.85
N ALA A 205 -2.13 -7.57 29.01
CA ALA A 205 -0.86 -7.28 29.73
C ALA A 205 -0.33 -8.55 30.41
N LYS A 206 0.95 -8.65 30.36
CA LYS A 206 1.56 -9.86 30.97
C LYS A 206 1.63 -9.71 32.50
N THR A 207 1.43 -8.45 32.90
CA THR A 207 1.29 -8.25 34.35
C THR A 207 -0.21 -8.23 34.72
N PRO A 208 -0.60 -9.13 35.56
CA PRO A 208 -2.03 -9.29 35.87
C PRO A 208 -2.61 -8.03 36.53
N GLY A 209 -3.79 -7.66 36.15
CA GLY A 209 -4.55 -6.57 36.80
C GLY A 209 -4.17 -5.20 36.25
N THR A 210 -3.41 -5.19 35.15
CA THR A 210 -2.93 -3.91 34.60
C THR A 210 -3.99 -3.35 33.62
N ARG A 211 -4.22 -2.04 33.88
CA ARG A 211 -5.19 -1.39 32.97
C ARG A 211 -4.45 -0.69 31.82
N LEU A 212 -5.01 -0.98 30.46
CA LEU A 212 -4.31 -0.41 29.28
C LEU A 212 -5.16 0.70 28.66
N GLY A 213 -4.41 1.74 28.20
CA GLY A 213 -4.99 2.65 27.19
C GLY A 213 -6.01 3.61 27.83
N GLN A 214 -5.73 4.09 29.15
CA GLN A 214 -6.59 5.08 29.81
C GLN A 214 -6.70 6.36 28.97
N ARG A 215 -7.95 7.03 29.11
CA ARG A 215 -8.13 8.30 28.37
C ARG A 215 -8.43 9.44 29.35
N ALA A 216 -7.85 9.32 30.61
CA ALA A 216 -8.06 10.35 31.64
C ALA A 216 -7.08 11.52 31.47
N GLY A 217 -5.92 11.31 30.84
CA GLY A 217 -4.89 12.37 30.70
C GLY A 217 -3.49 11.75 30.68
N PHE A 218 -2.36 12.60 30.92
CA PHE A 218 -0.98 12.07 30.79
C PHE A 218 -0.69 11.05 31.90
N SER A 219 -0.06 9.98 31.49
CA SER A 219 0.66 9.25 32.56
C SER A 219 1.97 9.97 32.93
N GLN A 220 2.56 9.48 34.09
CA GLN A 220 3.83 10.11 34.51
C GLN A 220 4.93 9.90 33.45
N LEU A 221 4.85 8.76 32.83
CA LEU A 221 5.92 8.48 31.83
C LEU A 221 5.64 9.23 30.52
N ASP A 222 4.32 9.59 30.20
CA ASP A 222 4.06 10.49 29.04
C ASP A 222 4.72 11.85 29.25
N ILE A 223 4.63 12.35 30.47
CA ILE A 223 5.19 13.68 30.79
C ILE A 223 6.72 13.63 30.71
N ARG A 224 7.25 12.57 31.27
CA ARG A 224 8.72 12.45 31.27
C ARG A 224 9.26 12.33 29.84
N LYS A 225 8.47 11.62 29.01
CA LYS A 225 8.95 11.43 27.62
C LYS A 225 8.91 12.76 26.85
N ILE A 226 7.91 13.53 27.09
CA ILE A 226 7.82 14.82 26.38
C ILE A 226 8.93 15.75 26.87
N ASN A 227 9.21 15.77 28.16
CA ASN A 227 10.25 16.65 28.70
C ASN A 227 11.65 16.23 28.24
N MET A 228 11.80 14.89 28.06
CA MET A 228 13.13 14.43 27.57
C MET A 228 13.31 14.78 26.09
N LEU A 229 12.13 14.65 25.38
CA LEU A 229 12.25 14.92 23.94
C LEU A 229 12.50 16.42 23.69
N TYR A 230 11.91 17.34 24.47
CA TYR A 230 12.02 18.78 24.16
C TYR A 230 12.99 19.46 25.12
N LYS A 231 13.62 18.58 25.88
CA LYS A 231 14.66 19.08 26.80
C LYS A 231 14.14 20.27 27.62
N CYS A 232 13.09 20.26 28.27
CA CYS A 232 12.47 21.35 29.05
C CYS A 232 13.32 21.69 30.28
N SER A 233 13.86 23.10 30.41
CA SER A 233 14.76 23.53 31.52
C SER A 233 13.90 24.05 32.69
N GLY A 234 13.64 23.17 33.70
CA GLY A 234 13.06 23.50 35.03
C GLY A 234 12.07 22.41 35.47
N GLY A 235 12.44 21.18 35.59
CA GLY A 235 11.87 20.40 36.72
C GLY A 235 12.99 19.65 37.45
N GLY A 236 13.94 20.30 38.19
CA GLY A 236 14.44 19.94 39.53
C GLY A 236 13.77 18.68 40.10
N GLY A 237 14.29 17.38 39.99
CA GLY A 237 14.90 16.51 41.03
C GLY A 237 13.98 16.34 42.24
N GLY A 238 13.37 15.14 42.39
CA GLY A 238 13.64 14.52 43.72
C GLY A 238 13.52 12.99 43.64
N GLY A 239 14.70 12.27 43.47
CA GLY A 239 15.40 11.48 44.52
C GLY A 239 15.47 10.00 44.12
N GLY A 240 16.61 9.58 43.46
CA GLY A 240 17.65 8.63 43.93
C GLY A 240 17.02 7.34 44.49
N VAL A 241 16.99 6.28 43.66
CA VAL A 241 17.76 5.07 44.04
C VAL A 241 18.34 4.44 42.78
N THR A 242 19.50 4.90 42.45
CA THR A 242 20.56 4.00 41.92
C THR A 242 20.42 2.58 42.46
N PRO A 243 20.03 1.51 41.61
CA PRO A 243 20.62 0.34 42.28
C PRO A 243 22.07 0.10 41.84
N ARG A 244 23.00 0.54 42.64
CA ARG A 244 24.26 -0.16 42.93
C ARG A 244 24.39 -1.46 42.13
N PRO A 245 25.44 -1.60 41.23
CA PRO A 245 25.83 -2.89 40.62
C PRO A 245 26.23 -3.91 41.70
N THR A 246 25.33 -4.73 42.15
CA THR A 246 25.77 -5.94 42.88
C THR A 246 26.59 -6.85 41.94
N PRO A 247 27.78 -7.25 42.38
CA PRO A 247 28.90 -8.00 41.81
C PRO A 247 28.46 -9.36 41.26
N ARG A 248 28.49 -9.46 39.94
CA ARG A 248 28.67 -10.72 39.19
C ARG A 248 29.58 -11.71 39.94
N PRO A 249 29.11 -12.92 40.38
CA PRO A 249 29.99 -13.98 40.88
C PRO A 249 30.99 -14.45 39.80
N THR A 250 32.28 -14.06 39.99
CA THR A 250 33.58 -14.67 39.68
C THR A 250 33.47 -16.20 39.62
N ILE A 251 33.22 -16.65 38.38
CA ILE A 251 33.70 -18.04 38.20
C ILE A 251 35.03 -17.99 37.42
N ARG A 252 36.14 -18.06 38.16
CA ARG A 252 37.51 -18.57 37.97
C ARG A 252 37.64 -19.43 36.70
N PRO A 253 38.59 -19.06 35.82
CA PRO A 253 38.98 -19.78 34.61
C PRO A 253 40.02 -20.89 34.92
N THR A 254 39.54 -22.16 34.86
CA THR A 254 40.54 -23.24 34.70
C THR A 254 40.81 -23.48 33.21
N THR A 255 41.98 -22.97 32.71
CA THR A 255 43.04 -23.28 31.73
C THR A 255 43.14 -24.79 31.49
N ARG A 256 42.65 -25.08 30.27
CA ARG A 256 43.53 -26.09 29.59
C ARG A 256 43.50 -25.86 28.08
N ARG A 257 44.60 -25.31 27.57
CA ARG A 257 45.47 -25.39 26.38
C ARG A 257 45.41 -26.78 25.74
N PHE A 258 44.89 -26.75 24.45
CA PHE A 258 45.64 -27.59 23.47
C PHE A 258 45.15 -27.25 22.05
N THR A 259 46.04 -26.60 21.28
CA THR A 259 46.87 -26.72 20.06
C THR A 259 45.97 -26.88 18.83
N THR A 260 46.07 -25.74 18.11
CA THR A 260 45.79 -25.60 16.66
C THR A 260 46.24 -26.83 15.88
N PRO A 261 45.32 -27.32 14.89
CA PRO A 261 46.06 -27.50 13.63
C PRO A 261 45.36 -26.82 12.45
N ARG A 262 46.12 -25.94 11.79
CA ARG A 262 46.24 -25.63 10.35
C ARG A 262 45.78 -26.82 9.48
N VAL A 263 44.58 -26.49 8.68
CA VAL A 263 44.53 -27.11 7.34
C VAL A 263 43.55 -26.29 6.47
N THR A 264 44.00 -25.55 5.47
CA THR A 264 43.35 -25.15 4.20
C THR A 264 42.80 -26.39 3.46
N PRO A 265 41.71 -26.06 2.40
CA PRO A 265 40.30 -25.99 2.03
C PRO A 265 39.93 -27.03 0.95
N GLY A 266 38.89 -27.87 1.37
CA GLY A 266 38.11 -28.37 0.20
C GLY A 266 36.78 -28.97 0.67
N GLY A 267 35.62 -28.03 0.74
CA GLY A 267 34.27 -28.28 0.19
C GLY A 267 33.29 -27.21 0.66
N SER A 268 33.10 -26.10 -0.11
CA SER A 268 32.25 -24.90 -0.13
C SER A 268 31.06 -25.03 0.85
N CYS A 269 31.37 -24.89 2.16
CA CYS A 269 30.28 -24.59 3.12
C CYS A 269 30.07 -23.09 3.21
N THR A 270 29.09 -22.53 2.35
CA THR A 270 28.83 -21.07 2.39
C THR A 270 27.35 -20.84 2.73
N ASP A 271 27.13 -19.81 3.52
CA ASP A 271 25.74 -19.41 3.84
C ASP A 271 24.99 -19.03 2.55
N ARG A 272 23.89 -19.42 2.42
CA ARG A 272 23.09 -19.19 1.20
C ARG A 272 22.26 -17.92 1.34
N SER A 273 22.49 -17.34 2.60
CA SER A 273 21.83 -16.04 2.83
C SER A 273 22.83 -15.05 3.43
N VAL A 274 22.69 -13.71 3.03
CA VAL A 274 23.63 -12.63 3.45
C VAL A 274 23.32 -12.22 4.89
N ASN A 275 22.12 -12.79 5.45
CA ASN A 275 21.72 -12.37 6.82
C ASN A 275 22.04 -13.46 7.83
N CYS A 276 22.87 -14.30 7.53
CA CYS A 276 23.15 -15.52 8.33
C CYS A 276 23.91 -15.15 9.60
N ASN A 277 24.64 -14.01 9.68
CA ASN A 277 25.30 -13.53 10.92
C ASN A 277 24.29 -12.87 11.86
N TYR A 278 23.35 -12.35 11.23
CA TYR A 278 22.24 -11.74 12.00
C TYR A 278 21.33 -12.83 12.60
N TYR A 279 21.06 -13.93 11.86
CA TYR A 279 20.23 -15.02 12.38
C TYR A 279 20.94 -15.78 13.51
N ARG A 280 22.16 -15.86 13.33
CA ARG A 280 22.94 -16.48 14.43
C ARG A 280 22.95 -15.59 15.68
N SER A 281 22.98 -14.26 15.57
CA SER A 281 23.10 -13.30 16.70
C SER A 281 21.77 -13.17 17.45
N ILE A 282 20.73 -13.68 16.86
CA ILE A 282 19.44 -13.56 17.58
C ILE A 282 18.92 -14.96 17.93
N GLY A 283 19.74 -16.01 17.73
CA GLY A 283 19.51 -17.37 18.29
C GLY A 283 18.58 -18.19 17.40
N ARG A 284 18.48 -17.92 16.16
CA ARG A 284 17.53 -18.57 15.22
C ARG A 284 18.15 -19.85 14.65
N CYS A 285 19.39 -20.18 15.10
CA CYS A 285 20.10 -21.36 14.58
C CYS A 285 19.58 -22.63 15.25
N ASN A 286 18.47 -22.55 16.06
CA ASN A 286 17.80 -23.73 16.67
C ASN A 286 16.59 -24.18 15.83
N ILE A 287 16.42 -23.49 14.82
CA ILE A 287 15.31 -23.78 13.88
C ILE A 287 15.91 -24.37 12.59
N ALA A 288 15.36 -25.53 12.02
CA ALA A 288 15.90 -26.41 10.96
C ALA A 288 15.98 -25.66 9.62
N TYR A 289 15.15 -24.76 9.51
CA TYR A 289 15.12 -23.92 8.30
C TYR A 289 16.35 -23.00 8.23
N TYR A 290 16.72 -22.33 9.41
CA TYR A 290 17.84 -21.37 9.41
C TYR A 290 19.18 -22.11 9.52
N LYS A 291 19.05 -23.29 9.91
CA LYS A 291 20.25 -24.17 9.96
C LYS A 291 20.59 -24.69 8.56
N SER A 292 19.60 -24.82 7.73
CA SER A 292 19.81 -25.27 6.33
C SER A 292 20.12 -24.09 5.42
N LEU A 293 19.66 -23.03 5.73
CA LEU A 293 19.86 -21.78 4.96
C LEU A 293 21.22 -21.15 5.31
N CYS A 294 21.75 -21.36 6.60
CA CYS A 294 22.99 -20.68 7.03
C CYS A 294 23.90 -21.71 7.70
N PRO A 295 24.35 -22.65 6.87
CA PRO A 295 25.08 -23.82 7.36
C PRO A 295 26.49 -23.45 7.87
N ARG A 296 27.02 -22.29 7.44
CA ARG A 296 28.31 -21.77 7.97
C ARG A 296 28.10 -20.96 9.25
N SER A 297 27.09 -20.11 9.23
CA SER A 297 26.85 -19.17 10.34
C SER A 297 26.17 -19.89 11.51
N CYS A 298 25.58 -21.14 11.25
CA CYS A 298 24.88 -21.85 12.34
C CYS A 298 25.65 -23.11 12.72
N SER A 299 26.89 -23.12 12.28
CA SER A 299 27.86 -24.17 12.62
C SER A 299 27.29 -25.56 12.31
N ASN A 300 26.58 -25.58 11.20
CA ASN A 300 25.96 -26.86 10.78
C ASN A 300 26.60 -27.34 9.47
N CYS A 301 27.96 -27.39 9.49
CA CYS A 301 28.61 -27.91 8.27
C CYS A 301 29.00 -29.37 8.47
N GLY A 302 28.08 -30.33 8.60
CA GLY A 302 28.20 -31.77 8.95
C GLY A 302 28.76 -32.57 7.77
N GLY A 303 30.19 -33.14 7.72
CA GLY A 303 31.09 -34.30 7.57
C GLY A 303 30.42 -35.45 6.83
N VAL A 304 30.51 -35.47 5.52
CA VAL A 304 30.18 -36.66 4.69
C VAL A 304 31.16 -37.79 5.00
N VAL A 305 30.86 -38.86 5.83
CA VAL A 305 31.41 -40.24 5.73
C VAL A 305 31.00 -40.84 4.38
N THR A 306 32.06 -40.99 3.47
CA THR A 306 32.57 -41.90 2.41
C THR A 306 32.53 -43.35 2.87
N GLN A 307 31.67 -44.15 2.29
CA GLN A 307 32.26 -45.47 1.88
C GLN A 307 32.22 -45.60 0.35
N ARG A 308 33.56 -45.64 -0.25
CA ARG A 308 33.97 -46.15 -1.58
C ARG A 308 34.01 -47.68 -1.59
N PRO A 309 34.08 -48.41 -2.95
CA PRO A 309 33.58 -49.03 -4.18
C PRO A 309 34.24 -50.38 -4.45
N THR A 310 33.34 -51.41 -4.94
CA THR A 310 33.79 -51.91 -6.27
C THR A 310 32.69 -52.77 -6.88
N PRO A 311 32.78 -53.18 -8.26
CA PRO A 311 32.80 -52.71 -9.64
C PRO A 311 31.72 -53.38 -10.50
N ARG A 312 31.21 -52.68 -11.46
CA ARG A 312 30.87 -52.32 -12.83
C ARG A 312 29.82 -53.28 -13.40
N PRO A 313 29.13 -52.89 -14.49
CA PRO A 313 28.18 -52.13 -15.32
C PRO A 313 27.12 -53.04 -15.96
N THR A 314 25.86 -52.62 -15.54
CA THR A 314 25.02 -53.04 -16.69
C THR A 314 23.72 -52.24 -16.69
N THR A 315 23.83 -51.14 -17.35
CA THR A 315 22.50 -50.79 -17.92
C THR A 315 21.96 -51.92 -18.80
N PRO A 316 20.66 -51.94 -18.77
CA PRO A 316 19.37 -51.24 -18.76
C PRO A 316 18.21 -52.19 -18.42
N ARG A 317 17.33 -51.65 -17.49
CA ARG A 317 15.88 -51.67 -17.81
C ARG A 317 15.08 -51.17 -16.61
N PRO A 318 14.04 -50.21 -16.62
CA PRO A 318 13.13 -49.45 -15.76
C PRO A 318 11.84 -50.24 -15.45
N THR A 319 11.73 -50.61 -14.01
CA THR A 319 10.29 -50.62 -13.64
C THR A 319 10.16 -50.47 -12.12
N GLY A 320 9.58 -49.33 -11.46
CA GLY A 320 8.12 -49.41 -11.12
C GLY A 320 7.85 -48.66 -9.81
N CYS A 321 7.34 -47.51 -9.88
CA CYS A 321 6.41 -46.55 -9.25
C CYS A 321 6.80 -46.28 -7.80
N GLN A 322 7.61 -45.14 -7.58
CA GLN A 322 8.04 -44.70 -6.23
C GLN A 322 7.55 -43.27 -5.99
N ASP A 323 7.21 -43.10 -4.65
CA ASP A 323 6.82 -41.70 -4.35
C ASP A 323 8.04 -40.77 -4.49
N LYS A 324 7.82 -39.69 -5.02
CA LYS A 324 8.91 -38.69 -5.29
C LYS A 324 9.32 -37.96 -4.02
N TYR A 325 8.39 -38.03 -3.05
CA TYR A 325 8.73 -37.30 -1.81
C TYR A 325 8.52 -38.22 -0.60
N THR A 326 9.31 -37.89 0.46
CA THR A 326 9.33 -38.77 1.64
C THR A 326 8.11 -38.51 2.52
N ASN A 327 7.36 -37.39 2.29
CA ASN A 327 6.18 -37.09 3.15
C ASN A 327 4.88 -37.51 2.45
N CYS A 328 4.97 -38.31 1.47
CA CYS A 328 3.82 -38.79 0.67
C CYS A 328 2.89 -39.64 1.54
N GLY A 329 3.37 -40.17 2.63
CA GLY A 329 2.56 -40.88 3.65
C GLY A 329 1.64 -39.91 4.41
N TRP A 330 2.14 -38.80 4.62
CA TRP A 330 1.38 -37.75 5.33
C TRP A 330 0.25 -37.18 4.45
N PHE A 331 0.56 -37.10 3.22
CA PHE A 331 -0.44 -36.52 2.29
C PHE A 331 -1.60 -37.49 2.09
N LYS A 332 -1.23 -38.61 2.02
CA LYS A 332 -2.32 -39.62 1.92
C LYS A 332 -3.15 -39.67 3.20
N SER A 333 -2.62 -39.56 4.35
CA SER A 333 -3.34 -39.66 5.64
C SER A 333 -4.21 -38.42 5.87
N ASN A 334 -3.94 -37.39 5.07
CA ASN A 334 -4.73 -36.15 5.29
C ASN A 334 -5.66 -35.90 4.11
N GLY A 335 -5.79 -36.90 3.23
CA GLY A 335 -6.89 -36.92 2.25
C GLY A 335 -6.54 -36.13 0.98
N TYR A 336 -5.31 -35.90 0.75
CA TYR A 336 -4.88 -35.01 -0.36
C TYR A 336 -4.87 -35.77 -1.69
N CYS A 337 -4.83 -37.04 -1.58
CA CYS A 337 -4.84 -37.85 -2.83
C CYS A 337 -6.27 -37.95 -3.37
N ASP A 338 -7.26 -37.47 -2.61
CA ASP A 338 -8.66 -37.71 -3.04
C ASP A 338 -9.40 -36.37 -3.14
N ARG A 339 -8.67 -35.20 -3.03
CA ARG A 339 -9.36 -33.89 -3.12
C ARG A 339 -9.46 -33.46 -4.59
N PRO A 340 -10.57 -32.94 -5.01
CA PRO A 340 -10.91 -32.64 -6.41
C PRO A 340 -10.08 -31.48 -6.97
N ASN A 341 -9.45 -30.74 -6.11
CA ASN A 341 -8.73 -29.56 -6.65
C ASN A 341 -7.22 -29.80 -6.69
N ASN A 342 -6.75 -31.11 -6.15
CA ASN A 342 -5.28 -31.31 -6.23
C ASN A 342 -4.96 -32.81 -6.28
N ARG A 343 -5.89 -33.49 -6.77
CA ARG A 343 -5.86 -34.97 -6.79
C ARG A 343 -4.82 -35.47 -7.81
N ASP A 344 -4.61 -34.83 -8.92
CA ASP A 344 -3.70 -35.30 -9.98
C ASP A 344 -2.25 -34.92 -9.66
N TYR A 345 -2.16 -33.91 -8.91
CA TYR A 345 -0.83 -33.44 -8.44
C TYR A 345 -0.25 -34.41 -7.42
N TYR A 346 -1.07 -34.86 -6.51
CA TYR A 346 -0.50 -35.70 -5.43
C TYR A 346 -0.46 -37.17 -5.88
N ARG A 347 -1.26 -37.49 -6.91
CA ARG A 347 -1.16 -38.84 -7.51
C ARG A 347 0.01 -38.94 -8.47
N GLY A 348 0.56 -37.77 -8.85
CA GLY A 348 1.75 -37.67 -9.73
C GLY A 348 3.06 -37.66 -8.90
N ILE A 349 3.02 -37.05 -7.85
CA ILE A 349 4.31 -36.97 -7.11
C ILE A 349 4.36 -38.07 -6.05
N CYS A 350 3.08 -38.63 -5.73
CA CYS A 350 3.10 -39.72 -4.74
C CYS A 350 2.26 -40.89 -5.27
N PRO A 351 2.64 -41.38 -6.40
CA PRO A 351 1.89 -42.39 -7.15
C PRO A 351 1.85 -43.74 -6.41
N LYS A 352 2.84 -43.96 -5.57
CA LYS A 352 2.80 -45.19 -4.72
C LYS A 352 1.89 -44.99 -3.51
N SER A 353 1.98 -43.81 -2.85
CA SER A 353 1.21 -43.50 -1.62
C SER A 353 -0.24 -43.18 -1.97
N CYS A 354 -0.53 -42.84 -3.28
CA CYS A 354 -1.90 -42.45 -3.67
C CYS A 354 -2.56 -43.56 -4.48
N GLY A 355 -1.85 -44.68 -4.60
CA GLY A 355 -2.39 -45.95 -5.13
C GLY A 355 -2.58 -45.90 -6.65
N VAL A 356 -1.73 -45.10 -7.40
CA VAL A 356 -2.05 -44.97 -8.85
C VAL A 356 -0.88 -45.50 -9.67
N CYS A 357 -0.08 -46.54 -9.05
CA CYS A 357 1.06 -47.09 -9.81
C CYS A 357 0.53 -48.15 -10.80
N GLY A 358 0.61 -47.78 -12.37
CA GLY A 358 0.31 -48.74 -13.47
C GLY A 358 -0.72 -48.16 -14.45
N VAL A 359 -0.84 -46.75 -14.55
CA VAL A 359 -1.71 -46.26 -15.64
C VAL A 359 -0.83 -45.55 -16.68
N THR A 360 -0.22 -46.31 -17.76
CA THR A 360 0.67 -45.72 -18.79
C THR A 360 -0.18 -45.05 -19.87
N THR A 361 -0.16 -43.72 -20.10
CA THR A 361 -0.52 -43.09 -21.40
C THR A 361 0.71 -42.98 -22.29
N PRO A 362 0.45 -43.07 -23.80
CA PRO A 362 1.42 -43.35 -24.86
C PRO A 362 2.28 -42.13 -25.19
N ARG A 363 3.64 -42.49 -25.50
CA ARG A 363 4.81 -41.67 -25.89
C ARG A 363 4.53 -40.91 -27.20
N PRO A 364 4.83 -39.46 -27.26
CA PRO A 364 4.69 -38.78 -28.57
C PRO A 364 6.04 -38.65 -29.28
N THR A 365 5.94 -38.96 -30.65
CA THR A 365 6.77 -38.81 -31.84
C THR A 365 7.47 -37.45 -31.86
N PRO A 366 8.73 -37.44 -32.44
CA PRO A 366 9.54 -36.22 -32.33
C PRO A 366 8.96 -35.07 -33.18
N PRO A 367 9.06 -33.71 -32.56
CA PRO A 367 8.46 -32.54 -33.22
C PRO A 367 9.37 -31.95 -34.32
N PRO A 368 8.72 -31.18 -35.35
CA PRO A 368 9.38 -30.59 -36.52
C PRO A 368 10.34 -29.46 -36.12
N VAL A 369 11.48 -29.13 -36.84
CA VAL A 369 12.82 -28.51 -36.79
C VAL A 369 12.65 -26.99 -36.61
N ASN A 370 11.31 -26.46 -36.07
CA ASN A 370 11.29 -25.03 -35.71
C ASN A 370 10.20 -24.78 -34.65
N CYS A 371 10.06 -25.69 -33.71
CA CYS A 371 9.06 -25.50 -32.64
C CYS A 371 9.79 -25.46 -31.28
N LYS A 372 9.87 -24.13 -30.76
CA LYS A 372 10.58 -24.00 -29.46
C LYS A 372 9.71 -23.21 -28.48
N ASP A 373 9.82 -23.57 -27.17
CA ASP A 373 9.14 -22.75 -26.15
C ASP A 373 9.81 -21.37 -26.04
N LYS A 374 9.02 -20.44 -25.92
CA LYS A 374 9.53 -19.04 -25.80
C LYS A 374 10.23 -18.83 -24.45
N PHE A 375 9.83 -19.67 -23.46
CA PHE A 375 10.47 -19.51 -22.14
C PHE A 375 11.01 -20.86 -21.65
N SER A 376 12.11 -20.75 -20.86
CA SER A 376 12.84 -21.94 -20.40
C SER A 376 12.05 -22.70 -19.32
N ASN A 377 11.02 -22.01 -18.69
CA ASN A 377 10.27 -22.71 -17.62
C ASN A 377 8.96 -23.30 -18.17
N CYS A 378 8.76 -23.42 -19.40
CA CYS A 378 7.58 -23.95 -20.13
C CYS A 378 7.36 -25.43 -19.81
N PRO A 379 8.29 -26.22 -19.48
CA PRO A 379 8.06 -27.61 -19.01
C PRO A 379 7.43 -27.63 -17.61
N SER A 380 7.74 -26.57 -16.87
CA SER A 380 7.16 -26.44 -15.52
C SER A 380 5.68 -26.04 -15.59
N PHE A 381 5.44 -25.25 -16.55
CA PHE A 381 4.04 -24.83 -16.72
C PHE A 381 3.19 -25.99 -17.23
N LYS A 382 3.75 -26.66 -18.14
CA LYS A 382 3.03 -27.88 -18.60
C LYS A 382 2.87 -28.88 -17.45
N SER A 383 3.85 -29.02 -16.57
CA SER A 383 3.80 -29.98 -15.45
C SER A 383 2.80 -29.51 -14.39
N MET A 384 2.47 -28.16 -14.45
CA MET A 384 1.55 -27.57 -13.46
C MET A 384 0.14 -27.48 -14.05
N GLY A 385 -0.01 -28.03 -15.34
CA GLY A 385 -1.35 -28.25 -15.94
C GLY A 385 -1.88 -26.95 -16.60
N TYR A 386 -1.05 -26.05 -16.77
CA TYR A 386 -1.46 -24.72 -17.26
C TYR A 386 -1.77 -24.77 -18.76
N CYS A 387 -1.25 -25.83 -19.37
CA CYS A 387 -1.51 -25.94 -20.82
C CYS A 387 -2.90 -26.51 -21.08
N ASP A 388 -3.65 -26.97 -20.03
CA ASP A 388 -4.95 -27.64 -20.27
C ASP A 388 -6.03 -26.95 -19.42
N ARG A 389 -5.75 -25.67 -18.71
CA ARG A 389 -6.75 -24.97 -17.88
C ARG A 389 -7.60 -24.03 -18.75
N VAL A 390 -8.91 -24.02 -18.50
CA VAL A 390 -9.95 -23.35 -19.33
C VAL A 390 -9.76 -21.83 -19.25
N GLN A 391 -8.97 -21.28 -18.28
CA GLN A 391 -8.92 -19.81 -18.07
C GLN A 391 -7.67 -19.21 -18.71
N ASN A 392 -6.66 -20.15 -19.20
CA ASN A 392 -5.42 -19.50 -19.73
C ASN A 392 -4.70 -20.46 -20.68
N LYS A 393 -5.47 -21.42 -21.13
CA LYS A 393 -4.90 -22.50 -21.95
C LYS A 393 -4.39 -21.96 -23.28
N ASP A 394 -4.93 -20.85 -23.72
CA ASP A 394 -4.51 -20.27 -25.02
C ASP A 394 -3.24 -19.43 -24.85
N TYR A 395 -3.06 -18.98 -23.74
CA TYR A 395 -1.87 -18.20 -23.37
C TYR A 395 -0.64 -19.10 -23.20
N PHE A 396 -0.79 -20.20 -22.57
CA PHE A 396 0.39 -21.04 -22.30
C PHE A 396 0.69 -21.96 -23.50
N ARG A 397 -0.41 -22.13 -24.33
CA ARG A 397 -0.17 -22.88 -25.59
C ARG A 397 0.48 -21.98 -26.64
N SER A 398 0.45 -20.67 -26.37
CA SER A 398 1.08 -19.70 -27.29
C SER A 398 2.53 -19.41 -26.88
N ILE A 399 2.84 -19.43 -25.68
CA ILE A 399 4.22 -19.07 -25.30
C ILE A 399 5.03 -20.34 -25.03
N CYS A 400 4.28 -21.54 -24.90
CA CYS A 400 5.02 -22.81 -24.69
C CYS A 400 4.46 -23.87 -25.63
N PRO A 401 4.53 -23.59 -26.89
CA PRO A 401 3.88 -24.42 -27.92
C PRO A 401 4.54 -25.80 -28.06
N LEU A 402 5.81 -25.84 -27.74
CA LEU A 402 6.50 -27.15 -27.71
C LEU A 402 6.12 -27.95 -26.45
N SER A 403 6.11 -27.22 -25.21
CA SER A 403 5.83 -27.87 -23.92
C SER A 403 4.34 -28.18 -23.79
N CYS A 404 3.47 -27.48 -24.59
CA CYS A 404 2.01 -27.66 -24.44
C CYS A 404 1.48 -28.49 -25.62
N GLY A 405 2.35 -28.95 -26.45
CA GLY A 405 2.09 -29.94 -27.50
C GLY A 405 1.24 -29.35 -28.63
N VAL A 406 1.32 -27.96 -28.91
CA VAL A 406 0.40 -27.33 -29.88
C VAL A 406 1.20 -26.86 -31.10
N CYS A 407 2.30 -27.56 -31.42
CA CYS A 407 3.15 -27.14 -32.56
C CYS A 407 2.54 -27.63 -33.87
N GLY A 408 1.35 -26.77 -34.39
CA GLY A 408 0.79 -26.88 -35.76
C GLY A 408 -0.62 -26.26 -35.79
N GLY A 409 -0.93 -24.84 -35.42
CA GLY A 409 -1.78 -23.78 -36.01
C GLY A 409 -3.27 -24.05 -35.72
N VAL A 410 -3.99 -23.11 -35.04
CA VAL A 410 -5.33 -22.78 -35.58
C VAL A 410 -5.33 -21.29 -35.98
N THR A 411 -5.21 -21.04 -37.33
CA THR A 411 -5.62 -19.98 -38.27
C THR A 411 -6.91 -19.29 -37.78
N PRO A 412 -7.03 -17.82 -37.89
CA PRO A 412 -8.22 -17.00 -37.57
C PRO A 412 -9.19 -16.90 -38.75
N ARG A 413 -10.58 -17.44 -38.54
CA ARG A 413 -11.53 -16.80 -39.48
C ARG A 413 -12.73 -16.25 -38.70
N PRO A 414 -13.48 -15.20 -39.46
CA PRO A 414 -13.84 -13.86 -39.92
C PRO A 414 -15.07 -13.30 -39.18
N THR A 415 -14.95 -11.92 -38.79
CA THR A 415 -15.61 -10.61 -38.65
C THR A 415 -17.01 -10.61 -39.27
N VAL A 416 -17.98 -10.71 -38.32
CA VAL A 416 -19.36 -10.27 -38.65
C VAL A 416 -19.50 -8.77 -38.28
N ARG A 417 -19.57 -7.94 -39.35
CA ARG A 417 -20.09 -6.57 -39.52
C ARG A 417 -21.48 -6.42 -38.88
N PRO A 418 -21.78 -5.30 -38.10
CA PRO A 418 -23.01 -4.58 -38.46
C PRO A 418 -22.72 -3.11 -38.80
N THR A 419 -23.12 -2.75 -40.05
CA THR A 419 -23.94 -1.80 -40.83
C THR A 419 -23.88 -0.40 -40.22
N THR A 420 -23.24 0.46 -41.07
CA THR A 420 -23.26 1.81 -41.67
C THR A 420 -24.07 2.78 -40.80
N GLY A 421 -23.21 3.58 -39.92
CA GLY A 421 -23.38 5.05 -39.76
C GLY A 421 -22.17 5.65 -39.03
N PRO A 422 -21.79 6.94 -39.46
CA PRO A 422 -20.89 7.83 -40.20
C PRO A 422 -19.49 7.87 -39.57
N ARG A 423 -18.39 7.45 -40.26
CA ARG A 423 -17.04 7.91 -40.62
C ARG A 423 -16.65 9.17 -39.87
N ASN A 424 -16.03 8.94 -38.54
CA ASN A 424 -14.78 9.62 -38.14
C ASN A 424 -14.58 9.50 -36.63
N SER A 425 -14.27 8.36 -35.98
CA SER A 425 -13.83 8.93 -34.66
C SER A 425 -12.32 8.73 -34.48
N GLN A 426 -11.51 9.42 -35.25
CA GLN A 426 -10.04 9.46 -35.04
C GLN A 426 -9.70 9.86 -33.60
N CYS A 427 -9.19 8.97 -32.75
CA CYS A 427 -8.75 9.22 -31.37
C CYS A 427 -7.85 10.46 -31.29
N GLY A 428 -7.86 11.15 -30.23
CA GLY A 428 -6.89 12.20 -29.87
C GLY A 428 -7.17 13.49 -30.65
N VAL A 429 -8.44 13.67 -31.06
CA VAL A 429 -8.78 14.91 -31.78
C VAL A 429 -9.66 15.78 -30.86
N SER A 430 -9.15 17.04 -30.75
CA SER A 430 -9.96 18.01 -30.00
C SER A 430 -10.62 18.99 -30.98
N LYS A 431 -12.03 19.10 -31.06
CA LYS A 431 -12.85 19.88 -32.01
C LYS A 431 -12.67 21.38 -31.81
N LEU A 432 -11.94 21.84 -30.74
CA LEU A 432 -11.76 23.29 -30.47
C LEU A 432 -10.31 23.69 -30.66
N GLY A 433 -9.76 23.56 -32.13
CA GLY A 433 -8.48 24.10 -32.68
C GLY A 433 -7.77 25.04 -31.71
N HIS A 434 -6.31 25.08 -31.83
CA HIS A 434 -4.99 25.54 -31.36
C HIS A 434 -4.96 27.06 -31.21
N ASP A 435 -5.63 27.57 -30.08
CA ASP A 435 -5.18 28.99 -29.97
C ASP A 435 -4.31 29.15 -28.71
N SER A 436 -2.89 29.13 -28.93
CA SER A 436 -1.75 29.77 -28.24
C SER A 436 -1.79 29.48 -26.74
N PHE A 437 -1.02 28.35 -26.32
CA PHE A 437 -0.72 27.89 -24.94
C PHE A 437 -0.29 29.06 -24.05
N ILE A 438 -1.28 29.68 -23.42
CA ILE A 438 -0.88 30.69 -22.40
C ILE A 438 -0.56 29.97 -21.09
N VAL A 439 0.64 29.97 -20.51
CA VAL A 439 1.44 29.44 -19.41
C VAL A 439 0.86 29.94 -18.08
N GLY A 440 0.14 29.03 -17.19
CA GLY A 440 -0.32 29.28 -15.80
C GLY A 440 -1.65 28.58 -15.55
N GLY A 441 -1.74 27.16 -15.24
CA GLY A 441 -3.01 26.42 -14.97
C GLY A 441 -4.25 27.31 -15.14
N GLN A 442 -4.92 27.15 -16.27
CA GLN A 442 -6.13 27.97 -16.54
C GLN A 442 -7.34 27.06 -16.78
N GLU A 443 -8.40 27.67 -16.59
CA GLU A 443 -9.64 26.91 -16.93
C GLU A 443 -9.61 26.47 -18.41
N ALA A 444 -9.96 25.20 -18.62
CA ALA A 444 -10.02 24.67 -20.00
C ALA A 444 -11.33 25.12 -20.67
N ARG A 445 -11.15 25.40 -21.93
CA ARG A 445 -12.40 25.67 -22.68
C ARG A 445 -13.34 24.45 -22.66
N VAL A 446 -14.62 24.75 -22.59
CA VAL A 446 -15.61 23.65 -22.53
C VAL A 446 -15.48 22.78 -23.78
N GLY A 447 -15.23 21.41 -23.54
CA GLY A 447 -15.22 20.44 -24.66
C GLY A 447 -13.83 20.32 -25.29
N ARG A 448 -12.84 21.02 -24.76
CA ARG A 448 -11.50 21.00 -25.39
C ARG A 448 -10.83 19.64 -25.19
N TRP A 449 -11.13 19.05 -24.04
CA TRP A 449 -10.48 17.74 -23.78
C TRP A 449 -11.57 16.67 -23.62
N PRO A 450 -12.06 16.15 -24.83
CA PRO A 450 -13.29 15.32 -24.86
C PRO A 450 -13.04 13.90 -24.35
N TRP A 451 -11.81 13.61 -24.03
CA TRP A 451 -11.54 12.24 -23.54
C TRP A 451 -11.48 12.22 -22.01
N MET A 452 -11.70 13.37 -21.39
CA MET A 452 -11.60 13.40 -19.92
C MET A 452 -12.78 12.62 -19.31
N ALA A 453 -12.37 11.86 -18.28
CA ALA A 453 -13.39 11.07 -17.55
C ALA A 453 -13.29 11.37 -16.06
N ASP A 454 -14.46 11.72 -15.47
CA ASP A 454 -14.55 11.99 -14.02
C ASP A 454 -14.96 10.71 -13.27
N LEU A 455 -13.97 10.26 -12.54
CA LEU A 455 -14.25 9.05 -11.74
C LEU A 455 -14.90 9.44 -10.40
N LEU A 456 -16.06 8.79 -10.14
CA LEU A 456 -16.84 9.16 -8.95
C LEU A 456 -17.02 7.93 -8.05
N SER A 457 -16.97 8.25 -6.76
CA SER A 457 -17.35 7.24 -5.77
C SER A 457 -18.52 7.76 -4.93
N ASN A 458 -19.56 6.96 -5.04
CA ASN A 458 -20.80 7.36 -4.34
C ASN A 458 -21.21 8.79 -4.70
N GLY A 459 -20.97 9.12 -5.99
CA GLY A 459 -21.50 10.40 -6.54
C GLY A 459 -20.51 11.56 -6.34
N ARG A 460 -19.37 11.22 -5.70
CA ARG A 460 -18.39 12.31 -5.48
C ARG A 460 -17.12 12.06 -6.30
N HIS A 461 -16.59 13.20 -6.76
CA HIS A 461 -15.35 13.09 -7.56
C HIS A 461 -14.20 12.56 -6.69
N ILE A 462 -13.49 11.57 -7.26
CA ILE A 462 -12.33 11.08 -6.44
C ILE A 462 -11.08 11.07 -7.34
N CYS A 463 -11.16 10.87 -8.61
CA CYS A 463 -9.99 10.84 -9.51
C CYS A 463 -10.45 11.17 -10.94
N GLY A 464 -9.43 11.45 -11.78
CA GLY A 464 -9.72 11.60 -13.22
C GLY A 464 -9.46 10.28 -13.99
N GLY A 465 -9.72 10.28 -15.31
CA GLY A 465 -9.50 9.14 -16.23
C GLY A 465 -9.59 9.61 -17.69
N SER A 466 -9.39 8.59 -18.54
CA SER A 466 -9.46 8.96 -19.97
C SER A 466 -10.22 7.87 -20.73
N ILE A 467 -10.92 8.37 -21.76
CA ILE A 467 -11.73 7.45 -22.58
C ILE A 467 -10.83 6.81 -23.64
N LEU A 468 -10.75 5.38 -23.55
CA LEU A 468 -9.93 4.68 -24.57
C LEU A 468 -10.80 4.26 -25.76
N ASN A 469 -11.99 3.86 -25.43
CA ASN A 469 -13.06 3.60 -26.42
C ASN A 469 -14.44 3.67 -25.73
N ALA A 470 -15.50 3.21 -26.48
CA ALA A 470 -16.86 3.47 -25.98
C ALA A 470 -17.13 2.71 -24.66
N ASN A 471 -16.19 1.73 -24.37
CA ASN A 471 -16.54 0.89 -23.20
C ASN A 471 -15.43 0.97 -22.14
N TRP A 472 -14.36 1.57 -22.48
CA TRP A 472 -13.23 1.36 -21.55
C TRP A 472 -12.66 2.73 -21.15
N ILE A 473 -12.40 2.79 -19.79
CA ILE A 473 -11.74 3.98 -19.22
C ILE A 473 -10.38 3.59 -18.63
N LEU A 474 -9.39 4.47 -18.86
CA LEU A 474 -8.07 4.25 -18.23
C LEU A 474 -7.90 5.22 -17.06
N THR A 475 -7.44 4.64 -15.92
CA THR A 475 -7.17 5.49 -14.74
C THR A 475 -6.05 4.85 -13.89
N ALA A 476 -5.89 5.38 -12.69
CA ALA A 476 -4.77 4.88 -11.87
C ALA A 476 -5.28 3.79 -10.91
N ALA A 477 -4.36 2.81 -10.62
CA ALA A 477 -4.74 1.69 -9.70
C ALA A 477 -5.04 2.22 -8.29
N HIS A 478 -4.38 3.27 -7.84
CA HIS A 478 -4.60 3.73 -6.45
C HIS A 478 -5.96 4.42 -6.33
N CYS A 479 -6.56 4.72 -7.53
CA CYS A 479 -7.89 5.34 -7.47
C CYS A 479 -8.97 4.28 -7.25
N VAL A 480 -8.64 3.01 -7.56
CA VAL A 480 -9.77 2.04 -7.57
C VAL A 480 -9.46 0.92 -6.57
N ARG A 481 -8.38 1.01 -5.85
CA ARG A 481 -8.01 -0.07 -4.92
C ARG A 481 -9.01 -0.11 -3.76
N GLY A 482 -9.45 -1.33 -3.52
CA GLY A 482 -10.35 -1.53 -2.36
C GLY A 482 -11.79 -1.10 -2.68
N LYS A 483 -11.97 -0.69 -4.05
CA LYS A 483 -13.33 -0.25 -4.40
C LYS A 483 -14.02 -1.31 -5.28
N THR A 484 -15.33 -1.42 -5.10
CA THR A 484 -16.07 -2.36 -5.98
C THR A 484 -16.69 -1.59 -7.15
N ALA A 485 -17.01 -2.37 -8.26
CA ALA A 485 -17.59 -1.73 -9.46
C ALA A 485 -18.88 -0.97 -9.12
N SER A 486 -19.61 -1.45 -8.16
CA SER A 486 -20.92 -0.83 -7.86
C SER A 486 -20.75 0.52 -7.14
N SER A 487 -19.60 0.65 -6.50
CA SER A 487 -19.39 1.91 -5.76
C SER A 487 -18.80 2.98 -6.69
N LEU A 488 -18.60 2.64 -7.98
CA LEU A 488 -17.88 3.60 -8.86
C LEU A 488 -18.80 3.99 -10.02
N GLN A 489 -18.65 5.28 -10.45
CA GLN A 489 -19.28 5.79 -11.68
C GLN A 489 -18.29 6.65 -12.47
N ILE A 490 -18.62 6.63 -13.81
CA ILE A 490 -17.79 7.50 -14.67
C ILE A 490 -18.70 8.53 -15.33
N ARG A 491 -18.26 9.79 -15.08
CA ARG A 491 -18.98 10.84 -15.80
C ARG A 491 -18.13 11.42 -16.93
N VAL A 492 -18.67 11.47 -18.24
CA VAL A 492 -17.89 11.97 -19.40
C VAL A 492 -18.62 13.19 -19.96
N GLY A 493 -17.82 14.07 -20.73
CA GLY A 493 -18.43 15.26 -21.37
C GLY A 493 -18.64 16.40 -20.37
N GLU A 494 -18.00 16.22 -19.14
CA GLU A 494 -18.26 17.19 -18.06
C GLU A 494 -17.18 18.28 -18.06
N HIS A 495 -17.57 19.52 -17.82
CA HIS A 495 -16.61 20.63 -17.64
C HIS A 495 -16.68 21.20 -16.22
N ASP A 496 -17.88 21.36 -15.70
CA ASP A 496 -18.08 21.96 -14.36
C ASP A 496 -18.82 20.95 -13.45
N GLN A 497 -18.13 20.55 -12.24
CA GLN A 497 -18.65 19.44 -11.40
C GLN A 497 -19.81 19.94 -10.54
N ARG A 498 -20.09 21.31 -10.44
CA ARG A 498 -21.14 21.87 -9.57
C ARG A 498 -22.45 22.00 -10.34
N LYS A 499 -22.44 22.44 -11.51
CA LYS A 499 -23.68 22.75 -12.26
C LYS A 499 -24.11 21.55 -13.10
N LYS A 500 -23.17 20.37 -12.84
CA LYS A 500 -23.38 19.22 -13.74
C LYS A 500 -23.89 19.68 -15.12
N THR A 501 -22.94 20.04 -16.06
CA THR A 501 -23.27 20.59 -17.40
C THR A 501 -24.30 19.70 -18.12
N VAL A 502 -25.21 20.23 -18.91
CA VAL A 502 -26.25 19.54 -19.71
C VAL A 502 -25.60 18.46 -20.58
N ASN A 503 -24.28 18.44 -20.62
CA ASN A 503 -23.67 17.51 -21.60
C ASN A 503 -22.99 16.34 -20.89
N GLY A 504 -22.92 16.33 -19.46
CA GLY A 504 -22.27 15.24 -18.72
C GLY A 504 -23.20 14.03 -18.60
N VAL A 505 -22.60 12.94 -19.03
CA VAL A 505 -23.39 11.69 -18.88
C VAL A 505 -22.64 10.74 -17.93
N THR A 506 -23.49 10.16 -17.04
CA THR A 506 -22.86 9.28 -16.03
C THR A 506 -23.07 7.81 -16.44
N HIS A 507 -22.00 7.09 -16.34
CA HIS A 507 -22.04 5.65 -16.66
C HIS A 507 -21.65 4.82 -15.42
N SER A 508 -22.41 3.67 -15.29
CA SER A 508 -22.00 2.72 -14.22
C SER A 508 -20.80 1.88 -14.68
N VAL A 509 -20.10 1.41 -13.62
CA VAL A 509 -18.89 0.60 -13.93
C VAL A 509 -19.25 -0.88 -13.74
N LEU A 510 -18.91 -1.66 -14.90
CA LEU A 510 -19.20 -3.11 -14.85
C LEU A 510 -18.03 -3.89 -14.23
N ARG A 511 -16.83 -3.42 -14.52
CA ARG A 511 -15.68 -4.21 -14.03
C ARG A 511 -14.50 -3.25 -13.77
N VAL A 512 -13.79 -3.60 -12.56
CA VAL A 512 -12.59 -2.84 -12.20
C VAL A 512 -11.36 -3.76 -12.33
N ILE A 513 -10.45 -3.25 -13.17
CA ILE A 513 -9.24 -4.10 -13.36
C ILE A 513 -8.01 -3.25 -12.99
N GLY A 514 -7.51 -3.49 -11.75
CA GLY A 514 -6.25 -2.83 -11.32
C GLY A 514 -5.04 -3.72 -11.62
N HIS A 515 -3.97 -3.03 -11.99
CA HIS A 515 -2.76 -3.86 -12.25
C HIS A 515 -2.33 -4.60 -10.97
N THR A 516 -2.08 -5.95 -11.04
CA THR A 516 -1.85 -6.82 -9.85
C THR A 516 -0.49 -6.52 -9.22
N GLY A 517 0.34 -5.90 -10.00
CA GLY A 517 1.69 -5.60 -9.47
C GLY A 517 1.74 -4.24 -8.74
N TYR A 518 0.54 -3.61 -8.73
CA TYR A 518 0.58 -2.31 -8.03
C TYR A 518 0.64 -2.54 -6.53
N ASN A 519 1.66 -1.97 -5.91
CA ASN A 519 1.85 -2.09 -4.45
C ASN A 519 2.00 -0.68 -3.83
N PRO A 520 0.99 -0.32 -3.19
CA PRO A 520 1.00 1.06 -2.66
C PRO A 520 1.96 1.21 -1.47
N SER A 521 2.42 0.00 -1.01
CA SER A 521 3.30 0.00 0.18
C SER A 521 4.78 -0.01 -0.22
N SER A 522 4.94 -0.07 -1.63
CA SER A 522 6.36 -0.15 -2.05
C SER A 522 7.03 1.21 -1.85
N ARG A 523 8.13 1.16 -1.00
CA ARG A 523 8.94 2.34 -0.61
C ARG A 523 9.97 2.67 -1.69
N ILE A 524 9.98 1.74 -2.76
CA ILE A 524 11.06 1.85 -3.77
C ILE A 524 10.42 2.26 -5.11
N SER A 525 9.04 1.94 -5.42
CA SER A 525 8.54 2.35 -6.74
C SER A 525 7.01 2.23 -6.78
N HIS A 526 6.32 3.45 -6.90
CA HIS A 526 4.86 3.46 -7.16
C HIS A 526 4.55 2.95 -8.57
N ASP A 527 5.31 1.79 -8.92
CA ASP A 527 5.11 1.26 -10.29
C ASP A 527 3.73 0.58 -10.38
N ASN A 528 3.36 0.49 -11.58
CA ASN A 528 2.14 -0.29 -11.95
C ASN A 528 0.88 0.40 -11.43
N ASP A 529 1.01 1.70 -11.20
CA ASP A 529 -0.20 2.44 -10.77
C ASP A 529 -1.10 2.71 -11.98
N ILE A 530 -1.77 1.68 -12.48
CA ILE A 530 -2.62 1.80 -13.68
C ILE A 530 -3.80 0.82 -13.53
N ALA A 531 -5.01 1.31 -14.03
CA ALA A 531 -6.20 0.45 -13.92
C ALA A 531 -7.14 0.73 -15.10
N LEU A 532 -8.03 -0.34 -15.44
CA LEU A 532 -9.05 -0.21 -16.49
C LEU A 532 -10.43 -0.39 -15.87
N LEU A 533 -11.29 0.52 -16.33
CA LEU A 533 -12.69 0.33 -15.92
C LEU A 533 -13.55 0.03 -17.15
N LYS A 534 -14.32 -1.15 -17.09
CA LYS A 534 -15.27 -1.46 -18.17
C LYS A 534 -16.67 -0.93 -17.80
N LEU A 535 -17.22 -0.20 -18.78
CA LEU A 535 -18.53 0.42 -18.50
C LEU A 535 -19.65 -0.58 -18.82
N SER A 536 -20.72 -0.40 -18.04
CA SER A 536 -21.86 -1.34 -18.25
C SER A 536 -22.55 -1.06 -19.58
N LYS A 537 -22.56 0.26 -19.97
CA LYS A 537 -23.09 0.65 -21.29
C LYS A 537 -22.09 1.56 -22.02
N PRO A 538 -22.10 1.31 -23.39
CA PRO A 538 -21.11 2.10 -24.14
C PRO A 538 -21.45 3.60 -24.15
N ILE A 539 -20.36 4.36 -24.14
CA ILE A 539 -20.53 5.83 -24.28
C ILE A 539 -21.05 6.18 -25.67
N ASP A 540 -22.09 7.11 -25.67
CA ASP A 540 -22.59 7.59 -26.98
C ASP A 540 -21.54 8.50 -27.66
N MET A 541 -20.87 7.84 -28.73
CA MET A 541 -19.74 8.59 -29.32
C MET A 541 -20.25 9.63 -30.31
N THR A 542 -21.58 9.76 -30.45
CA THR A 542 -22.14 10.88 -31.26
C THR A 542 -22.20 12.16 -30.44
N ASN A 543 -22.09 12.04 -29.15
CA ASN A 543 -21.95 13.23 -28.29
C ASN A 543 -20.70 14.04 -28.65
N THR A 544 -20.95 15.33 -29.00
CA THR A 544 -19.84 16.14 -29.55
C THR A 544 -18.86 16.54 -28.45
N HIS A 545 -19.17 16.22 -27.20
CA HIS A 545 -18.26 16.60 -26.10
C HIS A 545 -17.46 15.38 -25.61
N VAL A 546 -17.63 14.30 -26.37
CA VAL A 546 -16.88 13.09 -25.95
C VAL A 546 -16.10 12.57 -27.17
N ASN A 547 -14.86 12.18 -26.89
CA ASN A 547 -14.01 11.51 -27.89
C ASN A 547 -12.94 10.66 -27.17
N THR A 548 -12.29 9.81 -28.03
CA THR A 548 -11.27 8.93 -27.40
C THR A 548 -9.87 9.55 -27.54
N ILE A 549 -9.04 9.18 -26.48
CA ILE A 549 -7.61 9.59 -26.58
C ILE A 549 -6.81 8.48 -27.28
N CYS A 550 -5.66 8.94 -28.04
CA CYS A 550 -4.81 7.92 -28.68
C CYS A 550 -3.84 7.32 -27.65
N LEU A 551 -3.63 5.96 -27.82
CA LEU A 551 -2.57 5.34 -26.98
C LEU A 551 -1.23 5.38 -27.72
N PRO A 552 -0.17 5.44 -27.00
CA PRO A 552 1.15 5.46 -27.65
C PRO A 552 1.54 4.09 -28.20
N GLN A 553 2.69 4.09 -28.96
CA GLN A 553 3.33 2.78 -29.30
C GLN A 553 4.23 2.29 -28.16
N LYS A 554 4.38 0.90 -28.23
CA LYS A 554 5.23 0.34 -27.14
C LYS A 554 6.64 0.96 -27.21
N GLY A 555 7.00 1.51 -25.99
CA GLY A 555 8.37 2.04 -25.84
C GLY A 555 8.49 3.47 -26.38
N GLU A 556 7.36 4.00 -26.86
CA GLU A 556 7.44 5.38 -27.38
C GLU A 556 7.88 6.37 -26.30
N GLN A 557 8.83 7.23 -26.70
CA GLN A 557 9.35 8.22 -25.72
C GLN A 557 8.74 9.60 -26.00
N PHE A 558 8.59 10.32 -24.90
CA PHE A 558 7.99 11.65 -25.06
C PHE A 558 8.94 12.72 -24.49
N SER A 559 9.04 13.83 -25.29
CA SER A 559 9.88 14.96 -24.81
C SER A 559 9.19 16.29 -25.16
N GLY A 560 9.59 17.30 -24.56
CA GLY A 560 9.02 18.63 -24.87
C GLY A 560 7.82 18.94 -23.96
N GLN A 561 6.84 19.73 -24.64
CA GLN A 561 5.71 20.21 -23.83
C GLN A 561 4.51 19.27 -23.99
N CYS A 562 3.99 18.97 -22.83
CA CYS A 562 2.77 18.15 -22.81
C CYS A 562 1.72 18.84 -21.94
N VAL A 563 0.51 18.22 -21.97
CA VAL A 563 -0.57 18.93 -21.25
C VAL A 563 -1.17 17.99 -20.20
N ALA A 564 -1.27 18.58 -19.00
CA ALA A 564 -2.02 17.87 -17.94
C ALA A 564 -3.38 18.55 -17.74
N THR A 565 -4.39 17.64 -17.61
CA THR A 565 -5.76 18.18 -17.43
C THR A 565 -6.42 17.52 -16.23
N GLY A 566 -7.22 18.29 -15.49
CA GLY A 566 -7.93 17.64 -14.35
C GLY A 566 -8.74 18.69 -13.57
N TRP A 567 -9.45 18.09 -12.54
CA TRP A 567 -10.27 18.97 -11.68
C TRP A 567 -9.62 19.10 -10.30
N GLY A 568 -8.29 18.83 -10.28
CA GLY A 568 -7.53 18.73 -9.00
C GLY A 568 -7.24 20.12 -8.45
N MET A 569 -6.84 20.24 -7.20
CA MET A 569 -6.59 21.44 -6.38
C MET A 569 -5.67 22.43 -7.11
N THR A 570 -6.04 23.79 -7.01
CA THR A 570 -5.18 24.86 -7.55
C THR A 570 -4.56 25.65 -6.39
N GLN A 571 -3.22 25.97 -6.45
CA GLN A 571 -2.50 26.80 -5.45
C GLN A 571 -3.07 28.21 -5.41
N GLY A 572 -4.62 28.42 -5.27
CA GLY A 572 -5.27 29.75 -5.24
C GLY A 572 -6.78 29.61 -5.49
N THR A 573 -7.73 30.33 -4.47
CA THR A 573 -9.18 30.62 -4.29
C THR A 573 -9.95 30.36 -5.58
N GLY A 574 -9.41 29.47 -6.56
CA GLY A 574 -10.22 29.35 -7.79
C GLY A 574 -11.15 28.13 -7.71
N ASP A 575 -12.37 28.28 -8.31
CA ASP A 575 -13.44 27.27 -8.41
C ASP A 575 -12.89 25.91 -8.84
N MET A 576 -12.72 24.99 -7.86
CA MET A 576 -12.13 23.64 -8.03
C MET A 576 -13.13 22.73 -8.76
N THR A 577 -14.20 23.38 -9.29
CA THR A 577 -15.24 22.51 -9.91
C THR A 577 -15.09 22.52 -11.43
N LYS A 578 -14.22 23.42 -11.97
CA LYS A 578 -14.11 23.48 -13.45
C LYS A 578 -12.81 22.81 -13.91
N LEU A 579 -12.98 22.21 -15.13
CA LEU A 579 -11.82 21.50 -15.69
C LEU A 579 -10.71 22.50 -16.03
N ARG A 580 -9.47 22.01 -15.70
CA ARG A 580 -8.32 22.93 -15.96
C ARG A 580 -7.25 22.19 -16.75
N GLU A 581 -6.37 23.05 -17.35
CA GLU A 581 -5.25 22.49 -18.13
C GLU A 581 -3.97 23.29 -17.89
N VAL A 582 -2.91 22.46 -18.06
CA VAL A 582 -1.61 23.17 -17.91
C VAL A 582 -0.61 22.50 -18.85
N THR A 583 0.15 23.44 -19.50
CA THR A 583 1.22 22.93 -20.37
C THR A 583 2.56 22.95 -19.61
N VAL A 584 3.17 21.66 -19.63
CA VAL A 584 4.42 21.57 -18.84
C VAL A 584 5.41 20.66 -19.58
N PRO A 585 6.72 20.91 -19.30
CA PRO A 585 7.72 20.06 -19.96
C PRO A 585 7.80 18.67 -19.32
N VAL A 586 8.20 17.70 -20.18
CA VAL A 586 8.42 16.34 -19.67
C VAL A 586 9.92 16.15 -19.39
N TYR A 587 10.15 15.37 -18.29
CA TYR A 587 11.56 15.12 -17.91
C TYR A 587 11.99 13.72 -18.38
N THR A 588 13.32 13.71 -18.72
CA THR A 588 13.86 12.33 -18.81
C THR A 588 13.86 11.66 -17.42
N THR A 589 13.95 10.26 -17.45
CA THR A 589 13.96 9.55 -16.15
C THR A 589 15.14 10.02 -15.29
N SER A 590 16.24 10.19 -15.92
CA SER A 590 17.43 10.62 -15.17
C SER A 590 17.23 12.02 -14.55
N ASP A 591 16.73 12.90 -15.29
CA ASP A 591 16.51 14.27 -14.76
C ASP A 591 15.43 14.26 -13.66
N CYS A 592 14.50 13.47 -13.92
CA CYS A 592 13.45 13.36 -12.88
C CYS A 592 14.03 12.81 -11.58
N ASN A 593 14.92 11.92 -11.70
CA ASN A 593 15.48 11.30 -10.47
C ASN A 593 16.45 12.26 -9.76
N ARG A 594 16.88 13.27 -10.47
CA ARG A 594 17.68 14.29 -9.73
C ARG A 594 16.81 15.01 -8.69
N HIS A 595 15.54 14.93 -8.94
CA HIS A 595 14.63 15.56 -7.95
C HIS A 595 14.12 14.51 -6.95
N TRP A 596 14.14 13.29 -7.39
CA TRP A 596 13.44 12.31 -6.53
C TRP A 596 14.42 11.28 -5.98
N GLY A 597 15.72 11.52 -6.12
CA GLY A 597 16.74 10.72 -5.41
C GLY A 597 16.74 9.26 -5.87
N GLY A 598 16.37 8.99 -7.18
CA GLY A 598 16.50 7.63 -7.77
C GLY A 598 15.20 6.82 -7.59
N ARG A 599 14.21 7.38 -7.18
CA ARG A 599 12.96 6.66 -6.84
C ARG A 599 12.08 6.50 -8.07
N VAL A 600 12.43 7.20 -9.17
CA VAL A 600 11.60 7.10 -10.39
C VAL A 600 12.17 6.03 -11.32
N SER A 601 11.27 5.01 -11.69
CA SER A 601 11.71 3.92 -12.58
C SER A 601 11.44 4.27 -14.05
N ASP A 602 11.80 3.26 -14.94
CA ASP A 602 11.59 3.49 -16.40
C ASP A 602 10.12 3.27 -16.79
N ARG A 603 9.38 2.85 -15.81
CA ARG A 603 7.94 2.69 -16.10
C ARG A 603 7.17 3.95 -15.70
N GLN A 604 7.91 4.99 -15.37
CA GLN A 604 7.26 6.25 -14.96
C GLN A 604 7.83 7.40 -15.79
N ILE A 605 6.90 8.49 -15.81
CA ILE A 605 7.33 9.69 -16.54
C ILE A 605 6.96 10.92 -15.71
N CYS A 606 7.96 11.98 -15.75
CA CYS A 606 7.74 13.16 -14.90
C CYS A 606 7.44 14.39 -15.77
N MET A 607 6.64 15.30 -15.13
CA MET A 607 6.39 16.55 -15.87
C MET A 607 6.21 17.71 -14.87
N GLY A 608 6.48 18.81 -15.24
CA GLY A 608 6.21 19.99 -14.38
C GLY A 608 7.34 21.01 -14.51
N THR A 609 7.01 22.21 -13.99
CA THR A 609 8.09 23.21 -13.88
C THR A 609 8.52 23.36 -12.42
N VAL A 610 9.88 23.38 -12.26
CA VAL A 610 10.38 23.44 -10.87
C VAL A 610 11.16 24.75 -10.69
N PRO A 611 11.30 25.35 -9.46
CA PRO A 611 12.04 26.59 -9.23
C PRO A 611 13.44 26.56 -9.88
N PRO A 612 13.62 27.92 -10.34
CA PRO A 612 13.12 29.25 -9.97
C PRO A 612 11.89 29.65 -10.81
N ALA A 613 11.43 28.77 -11.82
CA ALA A 613 10.19 29.07 -12.56
C ALA A 613 8.95 28.71 -11.70
N PRO A 614 7.87 29.47 -11.93
CA PRO A 614 6.67 29.11 -11.17
C PRO A 614 6.30 27.63 -11.36
N THR A 615 6.10 26.98 -10.21
CA THR A 615 5.80 25.53 -10.23
C THR A 615 4.43 25.29 -10.89
N LYS A 616 4.48 24.58 -11.97
CA LYS A 616 3.25 24.08 -12.61
C LYS A 616 3.29 22.54 -12.64
N THR A 617 2.25 21.97 -11.95
CA THR A 617 2.29 20.50 -11.89
C THR A 617 0.89 19.99 -11.51
N ALA A 618 0.68 18.63 -11.86
CA ALA A 618 -0.57 18.01 -11.38
C ALA A 618 -0.66 18.04 -9.84
N CYS A 619 -1.92 18.14 -9.38
CA CYS A 619 -2.11 18.16 -7.91
C CYS A 619 -3.28 17.27 -7.51
N ARG A 620 -3.58 17.42 -6.23
CA ARG A 620 -4.61 16.48 -5.73
C ARG A 620 -5.93 16.67 -6.50
N GLY A 621 -6.50 15.54 -6.73
CA GLY A 621 -7.78 15.60 -7.49
C GLY A 621 -7.54 15.36 -9.00
N ASP A 622 -6.26 15.36 -9.41
CA ASP A 622 -5.95 15.09 -10.84
C ASP A 622 -5.55 13.62 -11.01
N SER A 623 -5.53 12.90 -9.83
CA SER A 623 -5.03 11.52 -9.89
C SER A 623 -5.85 10.70 -10.91
N GLY A 624 -5.03 9.96 -11.69
CA GLY A 624 -5.73 9.03 -12.63
C GLY A 624 -6.03 9.73 -13.96
N GLY A 625 -5.91 11.06 -13.98
CA GLY A 625 -6.12 11.82 -15.23
C GLY A 625 -4.95 11.70 -16.20
N PRO A 626 -5.18 12.09 -17.48
CA PRO A 626 -4.18 11.82 -18.51
C PRO A 626 -3.15 12.96 -18.63
N LEU A 627 -1.94 12.56 -18.76
CA LEU A 627 -0.94 13.45 -19.41
C LEU A 627 -0.90 13.19 -20.92
N VAL A 628 -1.10 14.32 -21.70
CA VAL A 628 -1.20 14.03 -23.15
C VAL A 628 -0.17 14.89 -23.91
N CYS A 629 0.42 14.22 -24.95
CA CYS A 629 1.40 14.91 -25.81
C CYS A 629 0.95 14.82 -27.26
N LYS A 630 1.28 15.97 -27.91
CA LYS A 630 0.88 15.96 -29.33
C LYS A 630 1.93 15.24 -30.19
N LYS A 631 1.41 14.29 -31.03
CA LYS A 631 2.28 13.57 -31.99
C LYS A 631 1.54 13.41 -33.32
N ASN A 632 2.21 13.89 -34.35
CA ASN A 632 1.67 13.77 -35.72
C ASN A 632 0.24 14.30 -35.81
N GLY A 633 0.07 15.43 -35.04
CA GLY A 633 -1.24 16.13 -35.22
C GLY A 633 -2.32 15.52 -34.33
N ARG A 634 -1.90 14.52 -33.47
CA ARG A 634 -2.91 13.93 -32.57
C ARG A 634 -2.41 13.96 -31.13
N TRP A 635 -3.44 13.98 -30.22
CA TRP A 635 -3.07 13.89 -28.79
C TRP A 635 -2.93 12.43 -28.35
N VAL A 636 -1.82 12.20 -27.80
CA VAL A 636 -1.49 10.81 -27.38
C VAL A 636 -1.26 10.81 -25.86
N GLN A 637 -1.88 9.77 -25.17
CA GLN A 637 -1.74 9.73 -23.69
C GLN A 637 -0.37 9.16 -23.29
N SER A 638 0.46 10.04 -22.88
CA SER A 638 1.83 9.66 -22.52
C SER A 638 1.93 9.18 -21.06
N GLY A 639 0.95 9.52 -20.21
CA GLY A 639 1.08 9.10 -18.80
C GLY A 639 -0.29 9.14 -18.10
N VAL A 640 -0.28 8.41 -16.96
CA VAL A 640 -1.43 8.46 -16.04
C VAL A 640 -0.97 9.07 -14.71
N THR A 641 -1.69 10.21 -14.32
CA THR A 641 -1.26 10.90 -13.08
C THR A 641 -1.23 9.92 -11.91
N SER A 642 -0.03 9.93 -11.15
CA SER A 642 0.16 8.84 -10.17
C SER A 642 0.54 9.42 -8.81
N TRP A 643 1.73 10.09 -8.76
CA TRP A 643 2.12 10.57 -7.42
C TRP A 643 3.02 11.79 -7.56
N GLY A 644 3.18 12.53 -6.60
CA GLY A 644 4.02 13.75 -6.55
C GLY A 644 4.03 14.34 -5.14
N THR A 645 4.57 15.51 -5.12
CA THR A 645 4.61 16.12 -3.76
C THR A 645 3.20 16.51 -3.31
N PHE A 646 2.98 16.37 -2.07
CA PHE A 646 1.63 16.65 -1.56
C PHE A 646 1.24 18.11 -1.81
N GLN A 647 2.19 19.06 -1.79
CA GLN A 647 1.89 20.50 -1.94
C GLN A 647 1.86 20.90 -3.42
N CYS A 648 2.03 19.83 -4.27
CA CYS A 648 2.05 20.06 -5.72
C CYS A 648 3.01 21.20 -6.10
N THR A 649 4.14 21.35 -5.22
CA THR A 649 5.16 22.35 -5.55
C THR A 649 6.55 21.75 -5.33
N GLY A 650 7.54 22.38 -6.01
CA GLY A 650 8.94 22.12 -5.58
C GLY A 650 9.52 20.90 -6.30
N LYS A 651 8.64 20.01 -6.96
CA LYS A 651 9.17 18.88 -7.74
C LYS A 651 8.19 18.54 -8.87
N PRO A 652 8.81 17.89 -9.91
CA PRO A 652 7.90 17.50 -10.99
C PRO A 652 6.98 16.34 -10.56
N ALA A 653 5.69 16.38 -11.06
CA ALA A 653 4.76 15.26 -10.76
C ALA A 653 5.13 14.00 -11.56
N VAL A 654 4.83 12.85 -10.96
CA VAL A 654 5.25 11.57 -11.58
C VAL A 654 3.97 10.86 -12.10
N TYR A 655 4.10 10.34 -13.32
CA TYR A 655 2.99 9.63 -13.99
C TYR A 655 3.43 8.20 -14.34
N THR A 656 2.39 7.31 -14.34
CA THR A 656 2.66 6.01 -14.97
C THR A 656 2.91 6.18 -16.48
N ARG A 657 4.02 5.56 -16.96
CA ARG A 657 4.34 5.69 -18.39
C ARG A 657 3.49 4.72 -19.21
N THR A 658 2.53 5.27 -19.99
CA THR A 658 1.50 4.46 -20.68
C THR A 658 2.14 3.55 -21.73
N SER A 659 3.21 3.98 -22.35
CA SER A 659 3.83 3.17 -23.43
C SER A 659 4.39 1.86 -22.89
N GLU A 660 4.59 1.79 -21.52
CA GLU A 660 5.18 0.54 -20.97
C GLU A 660 4.08 -0.43 -20.55
N TYR A 661 2.77 0.02 -20.78
CA TYR A 661 1.72 -0.86 -20.25
C TYR A 661 0.73 -1.20 -21.37
N LEU A 662 1.19 -1.10 -22.71
CA LEU A 662 0.24 -1.31 -23.82
C LEU A 662 -0.16 -2.79 -23.91
N ASP A 663 0.85 -3.65 -23.59
CA ASP A 663 0.47 -5.08 -23.65
C ASP A 663 -0.58 -5.41 -22.57
N TRP A 664 -0.33 -4.90 -21.44
CA TRP A 664 -1.30 -5.12 -20.35
C TRP A 664 -2.67 -4.51 -20.69
N ILE A 665 -2.67 -3.27 -21.25
CA ILE A 665 -3.95 -2.62 -21.59
C ILE A 665 -4.68 -3.43 -22.66
N ASN A 666 -4.00 -3.85 -23.67
CA ASN A 666 -4.66 -4.58 -24.77
C ASN A 666 -5.14 -5.97 -24.32
N ALA A 667 -4.38 -6.57 -23.43
CA ALA A 667 -4.76 -7.92 -22.98
C ALA A 667 -6.03 -7.86 -22.12
N ASN A 668 -6.23 -6.79 -21.49
CA ASN A 668 -7.37 -6.75 -20.54
C ASN A 668 -8.61 -6.13 -21.19
N MET A 669 -8.39 -5.45 -22.46
CA MET A 669 -9.57 -4.86 -23.13
C MET A 669 -10.15 -5.87 -24.13
N ARG A 670 -9.78 -7.12 -24.05
CA ARG A 670 -10.32 -8.10 -25.00
C ARG A 670 -11.64 -8.67 -24.46
#